data_AF-A0A1Y3Q3N2-F1
#
_entry.id   AF-A0A1Y3Q3N2-F1
#
_cell.length_a   1.000
_cell.length_b   1.000
_cell.length_c   1.000
_cell.angle_alpha   90.00
_cell.angle_beta   90.00
_cell.angle_gamma   90.00
#
_symmetry.space_group_name_H-M   'P 1'
#
loop_
_entity.id
_entity.type
_entity.pdbx_description
1 polymer ?
#
loop_
_entity_poly.entity_id
_entity_poly.type
_entity_poly.pdbx_seq_one_letter_code
_entity_poly.pdbx_strand_id
1 'polypeptide(L)'
;MRKWVRQFQLELRLIFGNKFFVILPVLFGVWMLHHLLNVPFYKPNNLVLNAYDFHKLGHTMSLGAAMLLGMLIIRRDAGPAIHDWLGSLPVSSFMLVTAKFVAGWLYLSTFTMVMAVVFSGVAYHKRVPWPDVLDVLTHDALQYEWSYAVTLALAMFLASAITQRIAYLIGFCAWMFGTFFMDIFLISRSQLYFLKTFHLNQFTIDSMMNNEVWGWKLFSSEIWLSRLFVAAFTGMLILWIIAIGVKRRPAAGKKIWLISAAAAILLSVLAFVPYGRLWQERFAVHHSFVREGFLAEDSGEASALQNGVDVQSYDIQMEQKNRDDLHVKASLAFSTTGLPEGEPLYFTLNRLFRVEKVQLNGQEVEVERQGDTLLIRPEALDWQRKQQVLSLEYAGSFFLWGFDHHNEVMHGFVKGEHVFLPAHLAWYPLPGKQPIFERSPLPDDERLFRIIGRQRYYLQAPDTRVIASDGFYPGVSAAGFTITLRGFKGDVYTTAAAKESVRDRHNNLQHFYIEKAERVSLIGGHVTEIGTGGAYTVVSSPLYDGHVNLFLKDMEQMEAYFSQWLEKMPAVSRTIFHLPFDSIGVERYAGTIIKAMDDALIVREDTGLYSIHDERYARNRHAALALKDIIYFRLFKGLDFRGYVQSDQTIAPAISDAFYYLYLKDGLHLNNEAFMRWVEPDLEPYEHLDERSGNDAGQDPDALVRRKVVDALMQGKTAELKSILGYFYAKMASAKSETPYPVIGLKEWQEKWAQVMGNE
;
A
#
# COMPACT_ATOMS: atom_id res chain seq x y z
N MET A 1 -7.15 6.25 -50.39
CA MET A 1 -8.11 6.58 -49.31
C MET A 1 -9.53 6.02 -49.54
N ARG A 2 -10.26 6.37 -50.63
CA ARG A 2 -11.66 5.88 -50.85
C ARG A 2 -11.86 4.36 -50.74
N LYS A 3 -10.94 3.55 -51.29
CA LYS A 3 -10.99 2.08 -51.21
C LYS A 3 -10.83 1.55 -49.76
N TRP A 4 -9.99 2.21 -48.94
CA TRP A 4 -9.76 1.82 -47.55
C TRP A 4 -11.02 2.09 -46.70
N VAL A 5 -11.62 3.27 -46.87
CA VAL A 5 -12.86 3.65 -46.17
C VAL A 5 -14.00 2.67 -46.49
N ARG A 6 -14.16 2.27 -47.76
CA ARG A 6 -15.16 1.27 -48.15
C ARG A 6 -14.91 -0.09 -47.51
N GLN A 7 -13.64 -0.54 -47.46
CA GLN A 7 -13.29 -1.78 -46.77
C GLN A 7 -13.61 -1.68 -45.28
N PHE A 8 -13.20 -0.59 -44.64
CA PHE A 8 -13.47 -0.34 -43.22
C PHE A 8 -14.98 -0.33 -42.91
N GLN A 9 -15.79 0.37 -43.72
CA GLN A 9 -17.25 0.37 -43.59
C GLN A 9 -17.86 -1.04 -43.74
N LEU A 10 -17.33 -1.83 -44.68
CA LEU A 10 -17.76 -3.22 -44.84
C LEU A 10 -17.42 -4.07 -43.61
N GLU A 11 -16.22 -3.92 -43.04
CA GLU A 11 -15.85 -4.62 -41.81
C GLU A 11 -16.73 -4.20 -40.64
N LEU A 12 -16.98 -2.90 -40.44
CA LEU A 12 -17.89 -2.42 -39.41
C LEU A 12 -19.30 -3.00 -39.58
N ARG A 13 -19.83 -3.00 -40.81
CA ARG A 13 -21.16 -3.57 -41.09
C ARG A 13 -21.23 -5.06 -40.76
N LEU A 14 -20.14 -5.80 -40.98
CA LEU A 14 -20.08 -7.23 -40.67
C LEU A 14 -19.97 -7.50 -39.17
N ILE A 15 -19.21 -6.67 -38.43
CA ILE A 15 -19.07 -6.78 -36.98
C ILE A 15 -20.41 -6.40 -36.31
N PHE A 16 -20.92 -5.20 -36.59
CA PHE A 16 -22.17 -4.69 -35.99
C PHE A 16 -23.44 -5.33 -36.55
N GLY A 17 -23.35 -6.02 -37.70
CA GLY A 17 -24.45 -6.82 -38.23
C GLY A 17 -24.69 -8.11 -37.44
N ASN A 18 -23.72 -8.56 -36.64
CA ASN A 18 -23.86 -9.72 -35.79
C ASN A 18 -24.42 -9.32 -34.42
N LYS A 19 -25.65 -9.77 -34.13
CA LYS A 19 -26.34 -9.51 -32.85
C LYS A 19 -25.52 -9.92 -31.63
N PHE A 20 -24.73 -10.99 -31.72
CA PHE A 20 -23.89 -11.45 -30.62
C PHE A 20 -22.85 -10.38 -30.23
N PHE A 21 -22.15 -9.80 -31.21
CA PHE A 21 -21.15 -8.76 -30.95
C PHE A 21 -21.78 -7.47 -30.42
N VAL A 22 -22.96 -7.08 -30.89
CA VAL A 22 -23.64 -5.88 -30.38
C VAL A 22 -24.07 -6.02 -28.91
N ILE A 23 -24.45 -7.22 -28.49
CA ILE A 23 -24.95 -7.47 -27.12
C ILE A 23 -23.79 -7.54 -26.10
N LEU A 24 -22.61 -8.01 -26.48
CA LEU A 24 -21.50 -8.25 -25.54
C LEU A 24 -21.05 -7.01 -24.73
N PRO A 25 -20.81 -5.81 -25.34
CA PRO A 25 -20.47 -4.62 -24.58
C PRO A 25 -21.56 -4.22 -23.57
N VAL A 26 -22.84 -4.42 -23.93
CA VAL A 26 -23.97 -4.12 -23.05
C VAL A 26 -23.97 -5.06 -21.84
N LEU A 27 -23.81 -6.37 -22.05
CA LEU A 27 -23.71 -7.35 -20.96
C LEU A 27 -22.53 -7.05 -20.05
N PHE A 28 -21.39 -6.66 -20.62
CA PHE A 28 -20.22 -6.23 -19.87
C PHE A 28 -20.52 -5.01 -18.99
N GLY A 29 -21.22 -4.00 -19.52
CA GLY A 29 -21.64 -2.83 -18.75
C GLY A 29 -22.64 -3.15 -17.64
N VAL A 30 -23.62 -4.00 -17.92
CA VAL A 30 -24.58 -4.48 -16.90
C VAL A 30 -23.87 -5.23 -15.78
N TRP A 31 -22.89 -6.08 -16.14
CA TRP A 31 -22.09 -6.80 -15.14
C TRP A 31 -21.22 -5.85 -14.31
N MET A 32 -20.55 -4.88 -14.92
CA MET A 32 -19.78 -3.86 -14.22
C MET A 32 -20.65 -3.03 -13.28
N LEU A 33 -21.81 -2.57 -13.77
CA LEU A 33 -22.75 -1.79 -12.98
C LEU A 33 -23.27 -2.61 -11.79
N HIS A 34 -23.64 -3.88 -12.03
CA HIS A 34 -24.05 -4.79 -10.97
C HIS A 34 -22.92 -4.99 -9.94
N HIS A 35 -21.67 -5.16 -10.38
CA HIS A 35 -20.52 -5.34 -9.48
C HIS A 35 -20.26 -4.10 -8.63
N LEU A 36 -20.29 -2.91 -9.24
CA LEU A 36 -20.01 -1.64 -8.55
C LEU A 36 -21.16 -1.16 -7.65
N LEU A 37 -22.40 -1.55 -7.93
CA LEU A 37 -23.55 -1.25 -7.07
C LEU A 37 -23.74 -2.28 -5.96
N ASN A 38 -23.34 -3.53 -6.18
CA ASN A 38 -23.45 -4.63 -5.21
C ASN A 38 -22.07 -5.01 -4.67
N VAL A 39 -21.26 -4.00 -4.34
CA VAL A 39 -20.02 -4.23 -3.60
C VAL A 39 -20.41 -4.90 -2.28
N PRO A 40 -19.91 -6.11 -2.00
CA PRO A 40 -20.21 -6.77 -0.74
C PRO A 40 -19.76 -5.87 0.42
N PHE A 41 -20.57 -5.80 1.48
CA PHE A 41 -20.32 -4.91 2.62
C PHE A 41 -18.98 -5.14 3.34
N TYR A 42 -18.37 -6.32 3.19
CA TYR A 42 -17.04 -6.64 3.71
C TYR A 42 -15.89 -6.10 2.84
N LYS A 43 -16.17 -5.49 1.69
CA LYS A 43 -15.18 -4.79 0.89
C LYS A 43 -15.21 -3.29 1.21
N PRO A 44 -14.07 -2.60 1.15
CA PRO A 44 -14.03 -1.15 1.28
C PRO A 44 -15.00 -0.51 0.30
N ASN A 45 -15.74 0.53 0.72
CA ASN A 45 -16.61 1.31 -0.16
C ASN A 45 -15.82 2.25 -1.10
N ASN A 46 -14.70 1.74 -1.61
CA ASN A 46 -13.78 2.42 -2.49
C ASN A 46 -14.17 2.16 -3.95
N LEU A 47 -14.54 3.20 -4.69
CA LEU A 47 -14.91 3.02 -6.08
C LEU A 47 -13.74 2.53 -6.96
N VAL A 48 -12.54 3.06 -6.76
CA VAL A 48 -11.36 2.75 -7.58
C VAL A 48 -10.89 1.32 -7.33
N LEU A 49 -10.78 0.91 -6.06
CA LEU A 49 -10.40 -0.47 -5.72
C LEU A 49 -11.41 -1.49 -6.26
N ASN A 50 -12.71 -1.23 -6.11
CA ASN A 50 -13.75 -2.14 -6.62
C ASN A 50 -13.80 -2.16 -8.15
N ALA A 51 -13.56 -1.03 -8.82
CA ALA A 51 -13.42 -0.99 -10.27
C ALA A 51 -12.17 -1.78 -10.72
N TYR A 52 -11.03 -1.59 -10.07
CA TYR A 52 -9.80 -2.33 -10.33
C TYR A 52 -10.01 -3.85 -10.17
N ASP A 53 -10.68 -4.27 -9.11
CA ASP A 53 -11.06 -5.67 -8.88
C ASP A 53 -11.95 -6.23 -10.00
N PHE A 54 -12.91 -5.45 -10.48
CA PHE A 54 -13.69 -5.82 -11.65
C PHE A 54 -12.80 -5.92 -12.89
N HIS A 55 -11.89 -4.98 -13.12
CA HIS A 55 -11.03 -4.95 -14.30
C HIS A 55 -10.12 -6.18 -14.40
N LYS A 56 -9.62 -6.72 -13.27
CA LYS A 56 -8.85 -7.99 -13.24
C LYS A 56 -9.54 -9.12 -14.01
N LEU A 57 -10.84 -9.31 -13.80
CA LEU A 57 -11.61 -10.40 -14.42
C LEU A 57 -12.39 -9.94 -15.66
N GLY A 58 -13.14 -8.85 -15.52
CA GLY A 58 -13.99 -8.29 -16.57
C GLY A 58 -13.20 -7.91 -17.82
N HIS A 59 -12.08 -7.18 -17.66
CA HIS A 59 -11.24 -6.84 -18.80
C HIS A 59 -10.64 -8.09 -19.43
N THR A 60 -10.15 -9.04 -18.63
CA THR A 60 -9.66 -10.34 -19.10
C THR A 60 -10.69 -11.07 -19.97
N MET A 61 -11.96 -11.11 -19.57
CA MET A 61 -13.05 -11.70 -20.38
C MET A 61 -13.27 -10.95 -21.69
N SER A 62 -13.22 -9.62 -21.67
CA SER A 62 -13.33 -8.81 -22.89
C SER A 62 -12.15 -9.01 -23.85
N LEU A 63 -10.95 -9.33 -23.36
CA LEU A 63 -9.80 -9.72 -24.19
C LEU A 63 -10.02 -11.08 -24.86
N GLY A 64 -10.80 -11.98 -24.25
CA GLY A 64 -11.27 -13.20 -24.91
C GLY A 64 -12.13 -12.91 -26.14
N ALA A 65 -13.00 -11.88 -26.05
CA ALA A 65 -13.75 -11.40 -27.20
C ALA A 65 -12.85 -10.76 -28.27
N ALA A 66 -11.82 -9.99 -27.87
CA ALA A 66 -10.81 -9.46 -28.79
C ALA A 66 -10.05 -10.57 -29.54
N MET A 67 -9.64 -11.62 -28.82
CA MET A 67 -8.96 -12.79 -29.36
C MET A 67 -9.84 -13.53 -30.37
N LEU A 68 -11.10 -13.80 -30.03
CA LEU A 68 -12.05 -14.44 -30.94
C LEU A 68 -12.30 -13.58 -32.20
N LEU A 69 -12.53 -12.28 -32.01
CA LEU A 69 -12.82 -11.34 -33.09
C LEU A 69 -11.66 -11.24 -34.09
N GLY A 70 -10.42 -11.07 -33.60
CA GLY A 70 -9.24 -10.96 -34.46
C GLY A 70 -9.02 -12.22 -35.31
N MET A 71 -9.25 -13.40 -34.73
CA MET A 71 -9.17 -14.65 -35.48
C MET A 71 -10.26 -14.75 -36.55
N LEU A 72 -11.51 -14.43 -36.22
CA LEU A 72 -12.64 -14.51 -37.15
C LEU A 72 -12.48 -13.56 -38.34
N ILE A 73 -12.07 -12.31 -38.09
CA ILE A 73 -11.93 -11.26 -39.12
C ILE A 73 -10.88 -11.64 -40.18
N ILE A 74 -9.77 -12.27 -39.78
CA ILE A 74 -8.73 -12.73 -40.73
C ILE A 74 -9.13 -14.01 -41.44
N ARG A 75 -9.72 -14.97 -40.71
CA ARG A 75 -10.02 -16.29 -41.29
C ARG A 75 -11.14 -16.29 -42.30
N ARG A 76 -12.09 -15.37 -42.18
CA ARG A 76 -13.11 -15.14 -43.21
C ARG A 76 -12.49 -14.99 -44.60
N ASP A 77 -11.30 -14.41 -44.68
CA ASP A 77 -10.60 -14.11 -45.94
C ASP A 77 -9.54 -15.16 -46.33
N ALA A 78 -9.30 -16.15 -45.47
CA ALA A 78 -8.31 -17.22 -45.67
C ALA A 78 -8.91 -18.52 -46.24
N GLY A 79 -10.25 -18.60 -46.35
CA GLY A 79 -10.93 -19.75 -46.94
C GLY A 79 -10.68 -19.86 -48.46
N PRO A 80 -10.47 -21.06 -49.04
CA PRO A 80 -10.07 -21.24 -50.43
C PRO A 80 -10.98 -20.50 -51.43
N ALA A 81 -12.30 -20.66 -51.28
CA ALA A 81 -13.29 -20.04 -52.16
C ALA A 81 -13.30 -18.51 -52.09
N ILE A 82 -13.00 -17.91 -50.93
CA ILE A 82 -12.99 -16.45 -50.76
C ILE A 82 -11.62 -15.88 -51.16
N HIS A 83 -10.56 -16.67 -51.04
CA HIS A 83 -9.21 -16.28 -51.39
C HIS A 83 -9.05 -15.98 -52.88
N ASP A 84 -9.64 -16.81 -53.75
CA ASP A 84 -9.60 -16.63 -55.20
C ASP A 84 -10.34 -15.36 -55.63
N TRP A 85 -11.48 -15.08 -55.00
CA TRP A 85 -12.23 -13.84 -55.22
C TRP A 85 -11.49 -12.61 -54.72
N LEU A 86 -10.92 -12.65 -53.51
CA LEU A 86 -10.16 -11.53 -52.95
C LEU A 86 -8.83 -11.28 -53.68
N GLY A 87 -8.23 -12.32 -54.28
CA GLY A 87 -7.03 -12.22 -55.12
C GLY A 87 -7.28 -11.45 -56.42
N SER A 88 -8.53 -11.44 -56.92
CA SER A 88 -8.92 -10.69 -58.11
C SER A 88 -9.20 -9.19 -57.86
N LEU A 89 -9.30 -8.77 -56.59
CA LEU A 89 -9.60 -7.39 -56.24
C LEU A 89 -8.35 -6.49 -56.26
N PRO A 90 -8.44 -5.25 -56.79
CA PRO A 90 -7.33 -4.29 -56.82
C PRO A 90 -7.16 -3.58 -55.46
N VAL A 91 -6.99 -4.36 -54.39
CA VAL A 91 -6.82 -3.90 -53.00
C VAL A 91 -5.57 -4.57 -52.42
N SER A 92 -4.65 -3.76 -51.89
CA SER A 92 -3.41 -4.28 -51.30
C SER A 92 -3.66 -4.98 -49.96
N SER A 93 -2.80 -5.94 -49.62
CA SER A 93 -2.85 -6.63 -48.31
C SER A 93 -2.77 -5.65 -47.14
N PHE A 94 -1.98 -4.59 -47.28
CA PHE A 94 -1.91 -3.50 -46.30
C PHE A 94 -3.30 -2.89 -46.01
N MET A 95 -4.05 -2.56 -47.06
CA MET A 95 -5.37 -1.93 -46.90
C MET A 95 -6.37 -2.86 -46.24
N LEU A 96 -6.37 -4.15 -46.60
CA LEU A 96 -7.28 -5.14 -46.02
C LEU A 96 -6.97 -5.35 -44.53
N VAL A 97 -5.71 -5.56 -44.18
CA VAL A 97 -5.29 -5.83 -42.79
C VAL A 97 -5.53 -4.62 -41.91
N THR A 98 -5.15 -3.41 -42.35
CA THR A 98 -5.33 -2.20 -41.55
C THR A 98 -6.80 -1.82 -41.38
N ALA A 99 -7.64 -1.96 -42.41
CA ALA A 99 -9.07 -1.70 -42.28
C ALA A 99 -9.74 -2.68 -41.29
N LYS A 100 -9.36 -3.96 -41.33
CA LYS A 100 -9.80 -4.99 -40.38
C LYS A 100 -9.38 -4.70 -38.95
N PHE A 101 -8.10 -4.35 -38.77
CA PHE A 101 -7.55 -4.01 -37.46
C PHE A 101 -8.29 -2.81 -36.87
N VAL A 102 -8.43 -1.71 -37.61
CA VAL A 102 -9.10 -0.51 -37.11
C VAL A 102 -10.60 -0.76 -36.86
N ALA A 103 -11.29 -1.55 -37.69
CA ALA A 103 -12.69 -1.91 -37.45
C ALA A 103 -12.87 -2.77 -36.20
N GLY A 104 -11.99 -3.76 -36.01
CA GLY A 104 -11.98 -4.60 -34.80
C GLY A 104 -11.64 -3.79 -33.56
N TRP A 105 -10.65 -2.90 -33.65
CA TRP A 105 -10.24 -2.05 -32.54
C TRP A 105 -11.36 -1.08 -32.14
N LEU A 106 -11.99 -0.40 -33.10
CA LEU A 106 -13.14 0.49 -32.83
C LEU A 106 -14.31 -0.25 -32.18
N TYR A 107 -14.59 -1.49 -32.59
CA TYR A 107 -15.58 -2.32 -31.91
C TYR A 107 -15.17 -2.60 -30.46
N LEU A 108 -13.91 -2.94 -30.19
CA LEU A 108 -13.43 -3.18 -28.82
C LEU A 108 -13.48 -1.91 -27.96
N SER A 109 -13.24 -0.73 -28.54
CA SER A 109 -13.41 0.55 -27.83
C SER A 109 -14.85 0.80 -27.35
N THR A 110 -15.85 0.07 -27.83
CA THR A 110 -17.20 0.12 -27.25
C THR A 110 -17.26 -0.45 -25.83
N PHE A 111 -16.41 -1.43 -25.48
CA PHE A 111 -16.27 -1.91 -24.11
C PHE A 111 -15.67 -0.82 -23.21
N THR A 112 -14.64 -0.13 -23.69
CA THR A 112 -14.02 1.01 -22.98
C THR A 112 -15.03 2.15 -22.77
N MET A 113 -15.83 2.46 -23.79
CA MET A 113 -16.88 3.47 -23.70
C MET A 113 -17.95 3.09 -22.65
N VAL A 114 -18.41 1.83 -22.67
CA VAL A 114 -19.39 1.35 -21.68
C VAL A 114 -18.79 1.37 -20.27
N MET A 115 -17.53 0.93 -20.12
CA MET A 115 -16.78 1.03 -18.86
C MET A 115 -16.78 2.47 -18.34
N ALA A 116 -16.41 3.43 -19.19
CA ALA A 116 -16.33 4.84 -18.82
C ALA A 116 -17.69 5.43 -18.42
N VAL A 117 -18.76 5.07 -19.13
CA VAL A 117 -20.14 5.49 -18.80
C VAL A 117 -20.58 4.93 -17.45
N VAL A 118 -20.37 3.63 -17.22
CA VAL A 118 -20.75 2.98 -15.95
C VAL A 118 -19.96 3.56 -14.78
N PHE A 119 -18.63 3.67 -14.90
CA PHE A 119 -17.77 4.22 -13.86
C PHE A 119 -18.15 5.68 -13.55
N SER A 120 -18.33 6.52 -14.58
CA SER A 120 -18.75 7.92 -14.39
C SER A 120 -20.12 8.02 -13.71
N GLY A 121 -21.07 7.17 -14.08
CA GLY A 121 -22.41 7.15 -13.50
C GLY A 121 -22.39 6.78 -12.01
N VAL A 122 -21.60 5.76 -11.64
CA VAL A 122 -21.43 5.36 -10.23
C VAL A 122 -20.65 6.42 -9.45
N ALA A 123 -19.59 7.01 -10.04
CA ALA A 123 -18.80 8.07 -9.42
C ALA A 123 -19.66 9.31 -9.12
N TYR A 124 -20.52 9.71 -10.06
CA TYR A 124 -21.48 10.78 -9.86
C TYR A 124 -22.45 10.47 -8.71
N HIS A 125 -22.97 9.24 -8.64
CA HIS A 125 -23.83 8.80 -7.54
C HIS A 125 -23.12 8.84 -6.18
N LYS A 126 -21.85 8.46 -6.13
CA LYS A 126 -20.99 8.50 -4.93
C LYS A 126 -20.39 9.88 -4.62
N ARG A 127 -20.70 10.91 -5.43
CA ARG A 127 -20.22 12.30 -5.28
C ARG A 127 -18.69 12.45 -5.28
N VAL A 128 -18.02 11.61 -6.06
CA VAL A 128 -16.56 11.69 -6.22
C VAL A 128 -16.19 12.95 -7.03
N PRO A 129 -15.14 13.70 -6.66
CA PRO A 129 -14.72 14.87 -7.42
C PRO A 129 -14.36 14.53 -8.87
N TRP A 130 -14.87 15.32 -9.82
CA TRP A 130 -14.70 15.05 -11.25
C TRP A 130 -13.24 15.00 -11.74
N PRO A 131 -12.30 15.83 -11.25
CA PRO A 131 -10.89 15.72 -11.63
C PRO A 131 -10.31 14.33 -11.34
N ASP A 132 -10.65 13.74 -10.20
CA ASP A 132 -10.16 12.42 -9.79
C ASP A 132 -10.79 11.31 -10.63
N VAL A 133 -12.07 11.45 -10.96
CA VAL A 133 -12.78 10.55 -11.87
C VAL A 133 -12.12 10.55 -13.25
N LEU A 134 -11.80 11.73 -13.80
CA LEU A 134 -11.14 11.84 -15.09
C LEU A 134 -9.72 11.24 -15.09
N ASP A 135 -8.97 11.41 -14.00
CA ASP A 135 -7.62 10.88 -13.85
C ASP A 135 -7.63 9.34 -13.94
N VAL A 136 -8.49 8.70 -13.15
CA VAL A 136 -8.69 7.23 -13.15
C VAL A 136 -9.23 6.75 -14.50
N LEU A 137 -10.28 7.39 -15.03
CA LEU A 137 -10.86 7.01 -16.33
C LEU A 137 -9.86 7.11 -17.47
N THR A 138 -9.01 8.13 -17.47
CA THR A 138 -7.98 8.30 -18.52
C THR A 138 -6.96 7.18 -18.43
N HIS A 139 -6.53 6.85 -17.21
CA HIS A 139 -5.62 5.74 -16.98
C HIS A 139 -6.20 4.41 -17.49
N ASP A 140 -7.40 4.07 -17.02
CA ASP A 140 -8.06 2.79 -17.32
C ASP A 140 -8.45 2.68 -18.79
N ALA A 141 -8.98 3.75 -19.39
CA ALA A 141 -9.34 3.75 -20.81
C ALA A 141 -8.13 3.52 -21.70
N LEU A 142 -7.02 4.23 -21.44
CA LEU A 142 -5.78 3.98 -22.17
C LEU A 142 -5.32 2.53 -22.00
N GLN A 143 -5.41 2.01 -20.78
CA GLN A 143 -5.01 0.63 -20.50
C GLN A 143 -5.82 -0.39 -21.31
N TYR A 144 -7.14 -0.21 -21.37
CA TYR A 144 -8.04 -1.03 -22.18
C TYR A 144 -7.66 -0.99 -23.65
N GLU A 145 -7.45 0.20 -24.22
CA GLU A 145 -7.16 0.35 -25.64
C GLU A 145 -5.83 -0.30 -26.04
N TRP A 146 -4.78 -0.20 -25.21
CA TRP A 146 -3.51 -0.86 -25.45
C TRP A 146 -3.63 -2.39 -25.41
N SER A 147 -4.31 -2.92 -24.40
CA SER A 147 -4.58 -4.35 -24.24
C SER A 147 -5.42 -4.89 -25.41
N TYR A 148 -6.44 -4.16 -25.86
CA TYR A 148 -7.24 -4.53 -27.04
C TYR A 148 -6.42 -4.50 -28.33
N ALA A 149 -5.62 -3.46 -28.56
CA ALA A 149 -4.81 -3.32 -29.75
C ALA A 149 -3.83 -4.50 -29.91
N VAL A 150 -3.07 -4.82 -28.85
CA VAL A 150 -2.09 -5.92 -28.91
C VAL A 150 -2.76 -7.28 -29.00
N THR A 151 -3.83 -7.52 -28.24
CA THR A 151 -4.56 -8.80 -28.26
C THR A 151 -5.20 -9.06 -29.61
N LEU A 152 -5.81 -8.03 -30.21
CA LEU A 152 -6.40 -8.12 -31.54
C LEU A 152 -5.33 -8.40 -32.60
N ALA A 153 -4.19 -7.70 -32.56
CA ALA A 153 -3.09 -7.93 -33.49
C ALA A 153 -2.50 -9.34 -33.35
N LEU A 154 -2.33 -9.83 -32.11
CA LEU A 154 -1.85 -11.19 -31.82
C LEU A 154 -2.81 -12.23 -32.38
N ALA A 155 -4.11 -12.06 -32.15
CA ALA A 155 -5.14 -12.96 -32.65
C ALA A 155 -5.16 -13.02 -34.18
N MET A 156 -5.11 -11.85 -34.83
CA MET A 156 -5.02 -11.73 -36.28
C MET A 156 -3.74 -12.40 -36.81
N PHE A 157 -2.62 -12.24 -36.11
CA PHE A 157 -1.34 -12.85 -36.46
C PHE A 157 -1.40 -14.37 -36.39
N LEU A 158 -1.86 -14.94 -35.26
CA LEU A 158 -2.01 -16.39 -35.08
C LEU A 158 -2.93 -17.00 -36.15
N ALA A 159 -4.07 -16.35 -36.41
CA ALA A 159 -5.00 -16.78 -37.45
C ALA A 159 -4.41 -16.70 -38.87
N SER A 160 -3.52 -15.73 -39.12
CA SER A 160 -2.82 -15.61 -40.39
C SER A 160 -1.74 -16.67 -40.55
N ALA A 161 -0.95 -16.94 -39.50
CA ALA A 161 0.16 -17.87 -39.52
C ALA A 161 -0.30 -19.32 -39.58
N ILE A 162 -1.34 -19.68 -38.81
CA ILE A 162 -1.84 -21.04 -38.66
C ILE A 162 -3.11 -21.21 -39.52
N THR A 163 -2.97 -21.90 -40.64
CA THR A 163 -4.06 -22.12 -41.59
C THR A 163 -5.14 -23.08 -41.08
N GLN A 164 -4.77 -24.02 -40.19
CA GLN A 164 -5.64 -25.08 -39.70
C GLN A 164 -6.56 -24.65 -38.57
N ARG A 165 -7.79 -25.20 -38.50
CA ARG A 165 -8.82 -24.81 -37.50
C ARG A 165 -8.31 -24.79 -36.05
N ILE A 166 -7.30 -25.60 -35.73
CA ILE A 166 -6.58 -25.62 -34.43
C ILE A 166 -6.11 -24.24 -33.94
N ALA A 167 -5.95 -23.24 -34.83
CA ALA A 167 -5.62 -21.88 -34.40
C ALA A 167 -6.63 -21.28 -33.40
N TYR A 168 -7.91 -21.68 -33.41
CA TYR A 168 -8.88 -21.23 -32.40
C TYR A 168 -8.54 -21.77 -31.01
N LEU A 169 -8.13 -23.04 -30.92
CA LEU A 169 -7.66 -23.64 -29.67
C LEU A 169 -6.36 -22.98 -29.21
N ILE A 170 -5.42 -22.76 -30.13
CA ILE A 170 -4.15 -22.07 -29.83
C ILE A 170 -4.40 -20.63 -29.38
N GLY A 171 -5.33 -19.90 -30.00
CA GLY A 171 -5.72 -18.56 -29.60
C GLY A 171 -6.36 -18.53 -28.21
N PHE A 172 -7.23 -19.49 -27.90
CA PHE A 172 -7.77 -19.66 -26.54
C PHE A 172 -6.67 -19.93 -25.51
N CYS A 173 -5.75 -20.85 -25.80
CA CYS A 173 -4.60 -21.12 -24.94
C CYS A 173 -3.70 -19.89 -24.79
N ALA A 174 -3.44 -19.13 -25.86
CA ALA A 174 -2.64 -17.91 -25.81
C ALA A 174 -3.30 -16.82 -24.95
N TRP A 175 -4.63 -16.69 -25.01
CA TRP A 175 -5.37 -15.78 -24.14
C TRP A 175 -5.30 -16.18 -22.67
N MET A 176 -5.61 -17.44 -22.33
CA MET A 176 -5.54 -17.95 -20.95
C MET A 176 -4.11 -17.89 -20.39
N PHE A 177 -3.12 -18.22 -21.22
CA PHE A 177 -1.71 -18.17 -20.84
C PHE A 177 -1.22 -16.74 -20.63
N GLY A 178 -1.52 -15.85 -21.59
CA GLY A 178 -1.11 -14.45 -21.57
C GLY A 178 -1.83 -13.58 -20.54
N THR A 179 -2.80 -14.15 -19.81
CA THR A 179 -3.52 -13.48 -18.73
C THR A 179 -3.25 -14.19 -17.40
N PHE A 180 -3.96 -15.27 -17.09
CA PHE A 180 -3.87 -15.92 -15.77
C PHE A 180 -2.55 -16.64 -15.51
N PHE A 181 -2.06 -17.43 -16.46
CA PHE A 181 -0.85 -18.23 -16.22
C PHE A 181 0.38 -17.34 -16.01
N MET A 182 0.53 -16.31 -16.86
CA MET A 182 1.63 -15.36 -16.75
C MET A 182 1.57 -14.60 -15.43
N ASP A 183 0.39 -14.14 -14.99
CA ASP A 183 0.24 -13.41 -13.72
C ASP A 183 0.62 -14.27 -12.51
N ILE A 184 0.00 -15.45 -12.41
CA ILE A 184 0.08 -16.28 -11.21
C ILE A 184 1.45 -16.97 -11.12
N PHE A 185 1.91 -17.59 -12.20
CA PHE A 185 3.07 -18.47 -12.15
C PHE A 185 4.39 -17.78 -12.51
N LEU A 186 4.38 -16.90 -13.53
CA LEU A 186 5.62 -16.26 -13.99
C LEU A 186 5.90 -14.95 -13.25
N ILE A 187 4.92 -14.07 -13.14
CA ILE A 187 5.10 -12.75 -12.52
C ILE A 187 5.13 -12.88 -10.99
N SER A 188 4.05 -13.41 -10.40
CA SER A 188 3.90 -13.43 -8.95
C SER A 188 4.76 -14.50 -8.30
N ARG A 189 4.56 -15.78 -8.67
CA ARG A 189 5.27 -16.91 -8.04
C ARG A 189 6.76 -16.99 -8.40
N SER A 190 7.14 -16.70 -9.64
CA SER A 190 8.55 -16.70 -10.06
C SER A 190 9.24 -15.34 -9.89
N GLN A 191 8.51 -14.31 -9.44
CA GLN A 191 9.01 -12.95 -9.18
C GLN A 191 9.63 -12.28 -10.41
N LEU A 192 9.23 -12.70 -11.62
CA LEU A 192 9.72 -12.14 -12.89
C LEU A 192 8.88 -10.93 -13.30
N TYR A 193 8.83 -9.90 -12.45
CA TYR A 193 7.96 -8.74 -12.64
C TYR A 193 8.22 -7.95 -13.93
N PHE A 194 9.43 -8.03 -14.49
CA PHE A 194 9.71 -7.47 -15.82
C PHE A 194 8.81 -8.08 -16.91
N LEU A 195 8.25 -9.28 -16.73
CA LEU A 195 7.35 -9.91 -17.69
C LEU A 195 5.96 -9.27 -17.77
N LYS A 196 5.60 -8.36 -16.86
CA LYS A 196 4.32 -7.62 -16.90
C LYS A 196 4.00 -6.99 -18.25
N THR A 197 5.00 -6.50 -18.97
CA THR A 197 4.80 -5.87 -20.29
C THR A 197 4.30 -6.84 -21.37
N PHE A 198 4.48 -8.16 -21.16
CA PHE A 198 3.97 -9.21 -22.05
C PHE A 198 2.58 -9.72 -21.64
N HIS A 199 2.09 -9.29 -20.47
CA HIS A 199 0.77 -9.65 -19.99
C HIS A 199 -0.29 -8.88 -20.78
N LEU A 200 -1.31 -9.60 -21.25
CA LEU A 200 -2.36 -9.01 -22.10
C LEU A 200 -3.30 -8.10 -21.29
N ASN A 201 -3.38 -8.28 -19.97
CA ASN A 201 -4.15 -7.48 -19.03
C ASN A 201 -3.25 -6.94 -17.89
N GLN A 202 -2.92 -5.65 -17.93
CA GLN A 202 -2.07 -5.07 -16.86
C GLN A 202 -2.81 -4.84 -15.53
N PHE A 203 -4.11 -5.12 -15.45
CA PHE A 203 -4.83 -5.23 -14.17
C PHE A 203 -4.52 -6.59 -13.52
N THR A 204 -3.35 -6.71 -12.89
CA THR A 204 -2.91 -7.94 -12.22
C THR A 204 -3.53 -8.11 -10.84
N ILE A 205 -3.58 -9.36 -10.36
CA ILE A 205 -4.26 -9.74 -9.10
C ILE A 205 -3.71 -8.99 -7.89
N ASP A 206 -2.39 -8.86 -7.81
CA ASP A 206 -1.68 -8.28 -6.65
C ASP A 206 -0.82 -7.07 -7.03
N SER A 207 -1.37 -6.20 -7.88
CA SER A 207 -0.70 -4.97 -8.28
C SER A 207 -0.89 -3.87 -7.24
N MET A 208 0.17 -3.11 -6.99
CA MET A 208 0.06 -1.79 -6.34
C MET A 208 -0.74 -0.78 -7.18
N MET A 209 -1.07 -1.07 -8.45
CA MET A 209 -1.93 -0.20 -9.26
C MET A 209 -3.36 -0.02 -8.69
N ASN A 210 -3.80 -0.90 -7.80
CA ASN A 210 -5.07 -0.76 -7.08
C ASN A 210 -5.03 0.35 -6.00
N ASN A 211 -3.84 0.85 -5.67
CA ASN A 211 -3.64 1.91 -4.71
C ASN A 211 -3.93 3.27 -5.37
N GLU A 212 -5.00 3.93 -4.97
CA GLU A 212 -5.43 5.18 -5.58
C GLU A 212 -4.59 6.41 -5.21
N VAL A 213 -3.91 6.39 -4.07
CA VAL A 213 -3.09 7.51 -3.60
C VAL A 213 -1.76 7.57 -4.35
N TRP A 214 -1.16 6.40 -4.60
CA TRP A 214 0.20 6.29 -5.13
C TRP A 214 0.32 5.40 -6.38
N GLY A 215 -0.51 4.37 -6.50
CA GLY A 215 -0.30 3.19 -7.35
C GLY A 215 0.20 3.48 -8.76
N TRP A 216 -0.71 3.72 -9.70
CA TRP A 216 -0.33 3.88 -11.11
C TRP A 216 0.53 5.13 -11.37
N LYS A 217 0.46 6.16 -10.51
CA LYS A 217 1.27 7.37 -10.63
C LYS A 217 2.75 7.11 -10.36
N LEU A 218 3.07 6.30 -9.33
CA LEU A 218 4.43 5.82 -9.06
C LEU A 218 5.00 5.01 -10.22
N PHE A 219 4.17 4.23 -10.91
CA PHE A 219 4.59 3.41 -12.05
C PHE A 219 4.44 4.10 -13.41
N SER A 220 4.09 5.39 -13.46
CA SER A 220 3.84 6.11 -14.72
C SER A 220 4.96 5.95 -15.76
N SER A 221 6.23 6.04 -15.33
CA SER A 221 7.40 5.83 -16.20
C SER A 221 7.48 4.40 -16.74
N GLU A 222 7.21 3.39 -15.91
CA GLU A 222 7.18 1.99 -16.32
C GLU A 222 6.04 1.72 -17.30
N ILE A 223 4.85 2.24 -17.01
CA ILE A 223 3.65 2.09 -17.84
C ILE A 223 3.90 2.68 -19.23
N TRP A 224 4.50 3.87 -19.33
CA TRP A 224 4.81 4.48 -20.63
C TRP A 224 5.85 3.70 -21.42
N LEU A 225 6.90 3.21 -20.77
CA LEU A 225 7.92 2.37 -21.42
C LEU A 225 7.33 1.03 -21.87
N SER A 226 6.46 0.42 -21.06
CA SER A 226 5.71 -0.77 -21.44
C SER A 226 4.80 -0.49 -22.64
N ARG A 227 4.04 0.61 -22.64
CA ARG A 227 3.17 1.01 -23.76
C ARG A 227 3.96 1.25 -25.05
N LEU A 228 5.15 1.86 -24.96
CA LEU A 228 6.02 2.03 -26.12
C LEU A 228 6.45 0.70 -26.73
N PHE A 229 6.86 -0.25 -25.89
CA PHE A 229 7.18 -1.61 -26.32
C PHE A 229 5.96 -2.30 -26.95
N VAL A 230 4.81 -2.27 -26.28
CA VAL A 230 3.56 -2.89 -26.75
C VAL A 230 3.12 -2.29 -28.08
N ALA A 231 3.28 -0.97 -28.27
CA ALA A 231 3.01 -0.30 -29.54
C ALA A 231 3.90 -0.83 -30.67
N ALA A 232 5.21 -0.90 -30.42
CA ALA A 232 6.18 -1.40 -31.40
C ALA A 232 5.90 -2.87 -31.74
N PHE A 233 5.62 -3.70 -30.73
CA PHE A 233 5.28 -5.11 -30.87
C PHE A 233 3.96 -5.31 -31.65
N THR A 234 2.93 -4.50 -31.37
CA THR A 234 1.66 -4.51 -32.11
C THR A 234 1.89 -4.16 -33.58
N GLY A 235 2.67 -3.11 -33.86
CA GLY A 235 3.07 -2.74 -35.21
C GLY A 235 3.84 -3.85 -35.93
N MET A 236 4.76 -4.52 -35.22
CA MET A 236 5.49 -5.69 -35.73
C MET A 236 4.53 -6.83 -36.12
N LEU A 237 3.56 -7.18 -35.28
CA LEU A 237 2.56 -8.20 -35.60
C LEU A 237 1.74 -7.85 -36.85
N ILE A 238 1.29 -6.59 -36.96
CA ILE A 238 0.55 -6.10 -38.13
C ILE A 238 1.39 -6.21 -39.41
N LEU A 239 2.67 -5.81 -39.37
CA LEU A 239 3.58 -5.93 -40.50
C LEU A 239 3.83 -7.39 -40.90
N TRP A 240 3.92 -8.30 -39.93
CA TRP A 240 4.02 -9.73 -40.20
C TRP A 240 2.77 -10.30 -40.86
N ILE A 241 1.57 -9.91 -40.41
CA ILE A 241 0.31 -10.29 -41.07
C ILE A 241 0.32 -9.84 -42.53
N ILE A 242 0.75 -8.60 -42.80
CA ILE A 242 0.85 -8.06 -44.16
C ILE A 242 1.87 -8.85 -44.98
N ALA A 243 3.05 -9.14 -44.44
CA ALA A 243 4.10 -9.91 -45.12
C ALA A 243 3.62 -11.33 -45.47
N ILE A 244 2.90 -12.00 -44.57
CA ILE A 244 2.26 -13.31 -44.82
C ILE A 244 1.21 -13.18 -45.93
N GLY A 245 0.37 -12.14 -45.88
CA GLY A 245 -0.64 -11.88 -46.91
C GLY A 245 -0.04 -11.63 -48.30
N VAL A 246 1.04 -10.85 -48.39
CA VAL A 246 1.78 -10.58 -49.64
C VAL A 246 2.55 -11.80 -50.12
N LYS A 247 2.97 -12.72 -49.24
CA LYS A 247 3.55 -14.00 -49.67
C LYS A 247 2.50 -14.91 -50.32
N ARG A 248 1.25 -14.88 -49.84
CA ARG A 248 0.14 -15.72 -50.32
C ARG A 248 -0.52 -15.19 -51.60
N ARG A 249 -0.42 -13.89 -51.88
CA ARG A 249 -0.97 -13.26 -53.09
C ARG A 249 0.14 -12.80 -54.04
N PRO A 250 0.01 -12.94 -55.36
CA PRO A 250 0.96 -12.37 -56.30
C PRO A 250 0.84 -10.84 -56.30
N ALA A 251 1.65 -10.17 -55.47
CA ALA A 251 1.71 -8.71 -55.38
C ALA A 251 3.15 -8.20 -55.53
N ALA A 252 3.31 -7.06 -56.22
CA ALA A 252 4.60 -6.39 -56.33
C ALA A 252 5.11 -5.93 -54.95
N GLY A 253 6.42 -5.96 -54.72
CA GLY A 253 7.04 -5.46 -53.49
C GLY A 253 7.15 -6.46 -52.32
N LYS A 254 7.04 -7.77 -52.55
CA LYS A 254 7.22 -8.81 -51.52
C LYS A 254 8.49 -8.67 -50.69
N LYS A 255 9.63 -8.34 -51.33
CA LYS A 255 10.91 -8.12 -50.64
C LYS A 255 10.83 -6.96 -49.65
N ILE A 256 10.17 -5.86 -50.02
CA ILE A 256 10.03 -4.67 -49.18
C ILE A 256 9.26 -5.02 -47.90
N TRP A 257 8.13 -5.70 -48.01
CA TRP A 257 7.34 -6.09 -46.83
C TRP A 257 8.06 -7.07 -45.90
N LEU A 258 8.86 -7.97 -46.45
CA LEU A 258 9.68 -8.87 -45.64
C LEU A 258 10.80 -8.11 -44.90
N ILE A 259 11.47 -7.17 -45.58
CA ILE A 259 12.49 -6.29 -44.97
C ILE A 259 11.83 -5.42 -43.89
N SER A 260 10.67 -4.85 -44.14
CA SER A 260 9.93 -4.06 -43.15
C SER A 260 9.51 -4.89 -41.94
N ALA A 261 9.05 -6.13 -42.13
CA ALA A 261 8.74 -7.04 -41.02
C ALA A 261 9.98 -7.39 -40.19
N ALA A 262 11.13 -7.62 -40.83
CA ALA A 262 12.41 -7.84 -40.15
C ALA A 262 12.88 -6.59 -39.39
N ALA A 263 12.79 -5.40 -40.00
CA ALA A 263 13.12 -4.14 -39.35
C ALA A 263 12.21 -3.86 -38.14
N ALA A 264 10.95 -4.26 -38.18
CA ALA A 264 10.01 -4.12 -37.08
C ALA A 264 10.36 -5.01 -35.87
N ILE A 265 11.01 -6.16 -36.08
CA ILE A 265 11.57 -6.97 -34.98
C ILE A 265 12.65 -6.17 -34.27
N LEU A 266 13.60 -5.60 -35.03
CA LEU A 266 14.67 -4.78 -34.46
C LEU A 266 14.09 -3.58 -33.69
N LEU A 267 13.09 -2.90 -34.25
CA LEU A 267 12.43 -1.78 -33.58
C LEU A 267 11.74 -2.21 -32.28
N SER A 268 11.10 -3.38 -32.25
CA SER A 268 10.45 -3.90 -31.04
C SER A 268 11.47 -4.26 -29.96
N VAL A 269 12.61 -4.84 -30.34
CA VAL A 269 13.73 -5.11 -29.44
C VAL A 269 14.29 -3.81 -28.87
N LEU A 270 14.55 -2.81 -29.71
CA LEU A 270 15.05 -1.50 -29.28
C LEU A 270 14.05 -0.78 -28.36
N ALA A 271 12.74 -0.91 -28.61
CA ALA A 271 11.70 -0.35 -27.76
C ALA A 271 11.63 -1.05 -26.38
N PHE A 272 12.06 -2.31 -26.27
CA PHE A 272 12.12 -3.04 -25.01
C PHE A 272 13.32 -2.64 -24.13
N VAL A 273 14.45 -2.25 -24.73
CA VAL A 273 15.69 -1.90 -24.01
C VAL A 273 15.48 -0.93 -22.84
N PRO A 274 14.80 0.24 -22.99
CA PRO A 274 14.63 1.16 -21.86
C PRO A 274 13.78 0.57 -20.72
N TYR A 275 12.76 -0.22 -21.05
CA TYR A 275 11.96 -0.93 -20.05
C TYR A 275 12.79 -2.01 -19.32
N GLY A 276 13.60 -2.78 -20.06
CA GLY A 276 14.51 -3.76 -19.48
C GLY A 276 15.55 -3.14 -18.55
N ARG A 277 16.09 -1.97 -18.92
CA ARG A 277 17.04 -1.22 -18.08
C ARG A 277 16.41 -0.75 -16.77
N LEU A 278 15.19 -0.23 -16.80
CA LEU A 278 14.45 0.17 -15.60
C LEU A 278 14.33 -1.00 -14.61
N TRP A 279 13.99 -2.19 -15.11
CA TRP A 279 13.90 -3.38 -14.28
C TRP A 279 15.26 -3.88 -13.79
N GLN A 280 16.30 -3.81 -14.63
CA GLN A 280 17.66 -4.13 -14.23
C GLN A 280 18.13 -3.26 -13.06
N GLU A 281 17.85 -1.96 -13.09
CA GLU A 281 18.17 -1.02 -12.01
C GLU A 281 17.43 -1.38 -10.71
N ARG A 282 16.12 -1.68 -10.78
CA ARG A 282 15.34 -2.12 -9.62
C ARG A 282 15.84 -3.43 -9.01
N PHE A 283 16.11 -4.45 -9.84
CA PHE A 283 16.66 -5.72 -9.36
C PHE A 283 18.07 -5.55 -8.78
N ALA A 284 18.89 -4.66 -9.33
CA ALA A 284 20.21 -4.37 -8.77
C ALA A 284 20.11 -3.77 -7.36
N VAL A 285 19.19 -2.82 -7.16
CA VAL A 285 18.89 -2.25 -5.84
C VAL A 285 18.38 -3.35 -4.90
N HIS A 286 17.36 -4.10 -5.29
CA HIS A 286 16.80 -5.21 -4.50
C HIS A 286 17.88 -6.22 -4.07
N HIS A 287 18.69 -6.70 -5.03
CA HIS A 287 19.76 -7.66 -4.74
C HIS A 287 20.85 -7.09 -3.83
N SER A 288 21.12 -5.78 -3.88
CA SER A 288 22.06 -5.15 -2.95
C SER A 288 21.56 -5.24 -1.51
N PHE A 289 20.25 -5.02 -1.28
CA PHE A 289 19.64 -5.18 0.04
C PHE A 289 19.60 -6.64 0.51
N VAL A 290 19.33 -7.59 -0.39
CA VAL A 290 19.39 -9.03 -0.04
C VAL A 290 20.80 -9.47 0.33
N ARG A 291 21.81 -9.05 -0.43
CA ARG A 291 23.21 -9.48 -0.25
C ARG A 291 23.83 -8.91 1.02
N GLU A 292 23.54 -7.65 1.32
CA GLU A 292 24.16 -6.87 2.38
C GLU A 292 23.18 -6.56 3.52
N GLY A 293 22.07 -7.30 3.57
CA GLY A 293 21.13 -7.33 4.68
C GLY A 293 21.73 -8.09 5.86
N PHE A 294 21.25 -7.78 7.06
CA PHE A 294 21.71 -8.38 8.30
C PHE A 294 21.31 -9.87 8.34
N LEU A 295 22.17 -10.75 8.86
CA LEU A 295 21.81 -12.17 9.03
C LEU A 295 21.04 -12.34 10.33
N ALA A 296 19.94 -13.08 10.24
CA ALA A 296 19.11 -13.45 11.37
C ALA A 296 19.83 -14.22 12.50
N GLU A 297 20.99 -14.82 12.24
CA GLU A 297 21.79 -15.54 13.24
C GLU A 297 22.74 -14.60 14.01
N ASP A 298 23.12 -13.47 13.41
CA ASP A 298 23.93 -12.43 14.05
C ASP A 298 23.13 -11.65 15.12
N SER A 299 21.80 -11.86 15.23
CA SER A 299 20.94 -11.24 16.24
C SER A 299 21.00 -11.92 17.61
N GLY A 300 21.63 -13.10 17.72
CA GLY A 300 21.81 -13.83 18.97
C GLY A 300 22.87 -13.23 19.90
N GLU A 301 23.79 -12.42 19.36
CA GLU A 301 24.68 -11.58 20.14
C GLU A 301 24.13 -10.14 20.16
N ALA A 302 24.31 -9.45 21.28
CA ALA A 302 23.87 -8.08 21.54
C ALA A 302 24.55 -7.01 20.65
N SER A 303 24.64 -7.22 19.33
CA SER A 303 25.21 -6.32 18.33
C SER A 303 24.27 -5.16 17.95
N ALA A 304 23.00 -5.21 18.36
CA ALA A 304 21.97 -4.26 17.92
C ALA A 304 21.94 -2.91 18.66
N LEU A 305 22.76 -2.73 19.70
CA LEU A 305 22.75 -1.52 20.54
C LEU A 305 24.15 -1.13 21.02
N GLN A 306 25.16 -1.24 20.16
CA GLN A 306 26.43 -0.57 20.45
C GLN A 306 26.25 0.95 20.28
N ASN A 307 26.41 1.68 21.39
CA ASN A 307 26.49 3.14 21.50
C ASN A 307 25.22 3.91 21.11
N GLY A 308 24.14 3.71 21.88
CA GLY A 308 22.95 4.55 21.81
C GLY A 308 23.30 6.02 22.12
N VAL A 309 23.25 6.87 21.10
CA VAL A 309 23.54 8.31 21.23
C VAL A 309 22.26 9.05 21.60
N ASP A 310 22.28 9.78 22.73
CA ASP A 310 21.19 10.65 23.15
C ASP A 310 21.16 11.92 22.26
N VAL A 311 20.28 11.93 21.27
CA VAL A 311 20.09 13.06 20.35
C VAL A 311 19.02 14.00 20.91
N GLN A 312 19.37 15.27 21.05
CA GLN A 312 18.50 16.29 21.64
C GLN A 312 17.68 17.03 20.59
N SER A 313 18.25 17.28 19.41
CA SER A 313 17.56 18.01 18.34
C SER A 313 18.09 17.70 16.95
N TYR A 314 17.21 17.81 15.95
CA TYR A 314 17.49 17.73 14.52
C TYR A 314 17.07 19.02 13.81
N ASP A 315 17.92 19.50 12.90
CA ASP A 315 17.60 20.48 11.85
C ASP A 315 17.84 19.81 10.49
N ILE A 316 16.76 19.54 9.75
CA ILE A 316 16.77 18.81 8.50
C ILE A 316 16.26 19.73 7.39
N GLN A 317 17.11 19.99 6.40
CA GLN A 317 16.77 20.71 5.19
C GLN A 317 16.82 19.74 4.02
N MET A 318 15.67 19.50 3.39
CA MET A 318 15.53 18.57 2.27
C MET A 318 15.06 19.31 1.03
N GLU A 319 15.80 19.17 -0.06
CA GLU A 319 15.48 19.73 -1.37
C GLU A 319 15.26 18.60 -2.38
N GLN A 320 14.11 18.61 -3.05
CA GLN A 320 13.83 17.70 -4.15
C GLN A 320 14.32 18.32 -5.48
N LYS A 321 15.39 17.75 -6.04
CA LYS A 321 15.93 18.11 -7.36
C LYS A 321 15.45 17.13 -8.42
N ASN A 322 15.25 17.61 -9.65
CA ASN A 322 14.86 16.79 -10.81
C ASN A 322 13.64 15.87 -10.61
N ARG A 323 12.76 16.19 -9.64
CA ARG A 323 11.55 15.45 -9.23
C ARG A 323 11.76 14.13 -8.49
N ASP A 324 12.93 13.50 -8.55
CA ASP A 324 13.14 12.17 -7.93
C ASP A 324 14.42 12.08 -7.07
N ASP A 325 15.30 13.10 -7.14
CA ASP A 325 16.55 13.14 -6.37
C ASP A 325 16.37 14.03 -5.14
N LEU A 326 16.83 13.55 -3.99
CA LEU A 326 16.86 14.31 -2.74
C LEU A 326 18.26 14.81 -2.48
N HIS A 327 18.38 16.07 -2.09
CA HIS A 327 19.55 16.63 -1.41
C HIS A 327 19.14 16.99 0.00
N VAL A 328 19.83 16.42 0.99
CA VAL A 328 19.50 16.62 2.40
C VAL A 328 20.70 17.12 3.16
N LYS A 329 20.48 18.16 3.95
CA LYS A 329 21.39 18.65 4.97
C LYS A 329 20.75 18.41 6.33
N ALA A 330 21.29 17.48 7.10
CA ALA A 330 20.81 17.16 8.44
C ALA A 330 21.86 17.55 9.46
N SER A 331 21.50 18.35 10.46
CA SER A 331 22.32 18.64 11.62
C SER A 331 21.64 18.09 12.86
N LEU A 332 22.35 17.27 13.62
CA LEU A 332 21.86 16.71 14.88
C LEU A 332 22.77 17.11 16.03
N ALA A 333 22.17 17.50 17.15
CA ALA A 333 22.88 17.83 18.36
C ALA A 333 22.70 16.71 19.38
N PHE A 334 23.80 16.15 19.87
CA PHE A 334 23.78 15.01 20.79
C PHE A 334 24.62 15.25 22.04
N SER A 335 24.23 14.59 23.12
CA SER A 335 24.95 14.60 24.40
C SER A 335 26.13 13.64 24.35
N THR A 336 27.29 14.10 24.82
CA THR A 336 28.45 13.22 25.09
C THR A 336 28.39 12.58 26.47
N THR A 337 27.47 13.03 27.31
CA THR A 337 27.34 12.58 28.70
C THR A 337 26.81 11.15 28.70
N GLY A 338 27.61 10.20 29.18
CA GLY A 338 27.23 8.78 29.25
C GLY A 338 27.64 7.95 28.04
N LEU A 339 28.34 8.54 27.05
CA LEU A 339 28.98 7.77 25.98
C LEU A 339 30.29 7.13 26.49
N PRO A 340 30.60 5.88 26.11
CA PRO A 340 31.87 5.25 26.47
C PRO A 340 33.04 5.95 25.77
N GLU A 341 33.94 6.56 26.56
CA GLU A 341 35.12 7.24 26.04
C GLU A 341 36.03 6.27 25.27
N GLY A 342 36.48 6.68 24.09
CA GLY A 342 37.37 5.87 23.25
C GLY A 342 36.66 4.87 22.34
N GLU A 343 35.33 4.79 22.36
CA GLU A 343 34.57 3.97 21.42
C GLU A 343 34.05 4.77 20.22
N PRO A 344 33.93 4.14 19.03
CA PRO A 344 33.37 4.79 17.85
C PRO A 344 31.88 5.05 18.02
N LEU A 345 31.39 6.13 17.41
CA LEU A 345 29.96 6.42 17.34
C LEU A 345 29.37 5.91 16.03
N TYR A 346 28.21 5.28 16.14
CA TYR A 346 27.49 4.73 15.02
C TYR A 346 26.25 5.55 14.73
N PHE A 347 26.00 5.79 13.45
CA PHE A 347 24.74 6.32 12.95
C PHE A 347 24.26 5.43 11.81
N THR A 348 22.95 5.35 11.63
CA THR A 348 22.33 4.59 10.54
C THR A 348 21.76 5.55 9.50
N LEU A 349 22.17 5.41 8.24
CA LEU A 349 21.65 6.16 7.10
C LEU A 349 21.55 5.23 5.89
N ASN A 350 20.37 5.20 5.27
CA ASN A 350 20.07 4.30 4.16
C ASN A 350 21.12 4.38 3.04
N ARG A 351 21.62 3.22 2.59
CA ARG A 351 22.61 3.09 1.51
C ARG A 351 22.22 3.73 0.17
N LEU A 352 20.93 4.02 -0.05
CA LEU A 352 20.47 4.76 -1.23
C LEU A 352 20.98 6.21 -1.25
N PHE A 353 21.35 6.79 -0.11
CA PHE A 353 21.94 8.12 -0.05
C PHE A 353 23.45 8.04 -0.13
N ARG A 354 24.07 8.85 -0.98
CA ARG A 354 25.52 9.09 -0.98
C ARG A 354 25.84 10.24 -0.03
N VAL A 355 26.69 10.00 0.96
CA VAL A 355 27.20 11.05 1.84
C VAL A 355 28.23 11.87 1.08
N GLU A 356 28.03 13.19 1.02
CA GLU A 356 28.88 14.14 0.30
C GLU A 356 29.82 14.89 1.25
N LYS A 357 29.32 15.22 2.45
CA LYS A 357 30.09 15.92 3.46
C LYS A 357 29.64 15.55 4.86
N VAL A 358 30.59 15.40 5.79
CA VAL A 358 30.30 15.26 7.22
C VAL A 358 31.13 16.26 8.01
N GLN A 359 30.47 16.97 8.92
CA GLN A 359 31.12 17.93 9.81
C GLN A 359 30.74 17.66 11.24
N LEU A 360 31.72 17.67 12.13
CA LEU A 360 31.52 17.64 13.57
C LEU A 360 31.94 18.98 14.15
N ASN A 361 31.02 19.66 14.84
CA ASN A 361 31.21 21.00 15.39
C ASN A 361 31.73 22.03 14.35
N GLY A 362 31.32 21.87 13.09
CA GLY A 362 31.73 22.71 11.96
C GLY A 362 33.05 22.33 11.29
N GLN A 363 33.80 21.37 11.84
CA GLN A 363 35.03 20.84 11.24
C GLN A 363 34.72 19.58 10.43
N GLU A 364 35.34 19.44 9.25
CA GLU A 364 35.14 18.28 8.39
C GLU A 364 35.82 17.04 8.98
N VAL A 365 35.11 15.92 9.01
CA VAL A 365 35.59 14.66 9.58
C VAL A 365 35.41 13.53 8.58
N GLU A 366 36.38 12.60 8.53
CA GLU A 366 36.23 11.37 7.76
C GLU A 366 35.30 10.41 8.49
N VAL A 367 34.40 9.78 7.73
CA VAL A 367 33.43 8.80 8.23
C VAL A 367 33.59 7.52 7.42
N GLU A 368 33.70 6.39 8.11
CA GLU A 368 33.70 5.09 7.46
C GLU A 368 32.26 4.63 7.26
N ARG A 369 31.95 4.10 6.08
CA ARG A 369 30.61 3.58 5.78
C ARG A 369 30.65 2.10 5.49
N GLN A 370 29.79 1.37 6.16
CA GLN A 370 29.54 -0.05 5.90
C GLN A 370 28.04 -0.30 5.76
N GLY A 371 27.57 -0.48 4.51
CA GLY A 371 26.15 -0.61 4.21
C GLY A 371 25.35 0.62 4.65
N ASP A 372 24.38 0.39 5.54
CA ASP A 372 23.54 1.44 6.13
C ASP A 372 24.18 2.11 7.37
N THR A 373 25.35 1.66 7.81
CA THR A 373 26.03 2.18 9.02
C THR A 373 27.12 3.19 8.66
N LEU A 374 27.14 4.31 9.38
CA LEU A 374 28.16 5.34 9.40
C LEU A 374 28.93 5.26 10.72
N LEU A 375 30.26 5.21 10.66
CA LEU A 375 31.15 5.14 11.80
C LEU A 375 31.96 6.43 11.90
N ILE A 376 31.83 7.10 13.04
CA ILE A 376 32.67 8.23 13.43
C ILE A 376 33.72 7.73 14.40
N ARG A 377 34.99 7.93 14.05
CA ARG A 377 36.09 7.44 14.88
C ARG A 377 36.21 8.24 16.19
N PRO A 378 36.66 7.62 17.29
CA PRO A 378 36.75 8.28 18.60
C PRO A 378 37.64 9.52 18.62
N GLU A 379 38.67 9.57 17.76
CA GLU A 379 39.65 10.66 17.71
C GLU A 379 39.06 11.96 17.16
N ALA A 380 37.95 11.88 16.43
CA ALA A 380 37.24 13.05 15.94
C ALA A 380 36.41 13.74 17.03
N LEU A 381 36.09 13.03 18.13
CA LEU A 381 35.14 13.50 19.14
C LEU A 381 35.82 14.40 20.18
N ASP A 382 35.18 15.54 20.47
CA ASP A 382 35.58 16.41 21.57
C ASP A 382 34.88 15.98 22.87
N TRP A 383 35.50 15.07 23.61
CA TRP A 383 35.01 14.53 24.88
C TRP A 383 34.89 15.58 26.00
N GLN A 384 35.50 16.77 25.85
CA GLN A 384 35.39 17.85 26.83
C GLN A 384 34.08 18.63 26.70
N ARG A 385 33.45 18.60 25.52
CA ARG A 385 32.15 19.24 25.29
C ARG A 385 31.05 18.34 25.77
N LYS A 386 30.08 18.89 26.51
CA LYS A 386 28.86 18.18 26.93
C LYS A 386 27.89 17.90 25.78
N GLN A 387 27.98 18.68 24.71
CA GLN A 387 27.12 18.60 23.54
C GLN A 387 27.96 18.80 22.28
N GLN A 388 27.72 17.98 21.26
CA GLN A 388 28.36 18.09 19.96
C GLN A 388 27.30 18.15 18.85
N VAL A 389 27.64 18.80 17.74
CA VAL A 389 26.75 18.93 16.57
C VAL A 389 27.37 18.19 15.40
N LEU A 390 26.66 17.20 14.88
CA LEU A 390 27.02 16.46 13.67
C LEU A 390 26.15 16.92 12.51
N SER A 391 26.77 17.46 11.46
CA SER A 391 26.11 17.91 10.24
C SER A 391 26.51 17.01 9.07
N LEU A 392 25.53 16.45 8.37
CA LEU A 392 25.70 15.61 7.18
C LEU A 392 25.01 16.26 5.99
N GLU A 393 25.71 16.28 4.86
CA GLU A 393 25.15 16.59 3.55
C GLU A 393 25.19 15.31 2.71
N TYR A 394 24.04 14.89 2.20
CA TYR A 394 23.91 13.66 1.43
C TYR A 394 22.85 13.79 0.33
N ALA A 395 22.99 13.00 -0.72
CA ALA A 395 22.09 13.05 -1.87
C ALA A 395 21.82 11.66 -2.47
N GLY A 396 20.63 11.47 -3.04
CA GLY A 396 20.26 10.22 -3.71
C GLY A 396 18.79 10.17 -4.10
N SER A 397 18.45 9.22 -4.98
CA SER A 397 17.06 8.91 -5.31
C SER A 397 16.55 7.84 -4.34
N PHE A 398 15.48 8.17 -3.61
CA PHE A 398 14.90 7.27 -2.64
C PHE A 398 13.70 6.57 -3.26
N PHE A 399 13.92 5.36 -3.80
CA PHE A 399 12.86 4.52 -4.36
C PHE A 399 13.14 3.06 -4.03
N LEU A 400 12.52 2.59 -2.95
CA LEU A 400 12.75 1.27 -2.38
C LEU A 400 11.60 0.32 -2.76
N TRP A 401 11.77 -0.30 -3.91
CA TRP A 401 10.92 -1.40 -4.38
C TRP A 401 11.42 -2.73 -3.84
N GLY A 402 10.49 -3.60 -3.45
CA GLY A 402 10.74 -4.99 -3.12
C GLY A 402 9.50 -5.82 -3.43
N PHE A 403 9.49 -7.05 -2.93
CA PHE A 403 8.33 -7.93 -3.01
C PHE A 403 8.21 -8.75 -1.73
N ASP A 404 6.97 -9.02 -1.31
CA ASP A 404 6.63 -9.75 -0.10
C ASP A 404 5.51 -10.75 -0.39
N HIS A 405 5.72 -12.03 -0.03
CA HIS A 405 4.77 -13.12 -0.28
C HIS A 405 4.18 -13.10 -1.71
N HIS A 406 5.02 -12.89 -2.73
CA HIS A 406 4.70 -12.84 -4.16
C HIS A 406 4.06 -11.53 -4.67
N ASN A 407 3.90 -10.53 -3.81
CA ASN A 407 3.30 -9.24 -4.15
C ASN A 407 4.36 -8.16 -4.22
N GLU A 408 4.20 -7.19 -5.12
CA GLU A 408 5.07 -6.02 -5.11
C GLU A 408 4.76 -5.14 -3.92
N VAL A 409 5.83 -4.62 -3.30
CA VAL A 409 5.73 -3.74 -2.14
C VAL A 409 6.65 -2.54 -2.36
N MET A 410 6.14 -1.36 -2.07
CA MET A 410 6.94 -0.14 -1.99
C MET A 410 7.22 0.19 -0.54
N HIS A 411 8.45 0.00 -0.12
CA HIS A 411 8.82 0.21 1.27
C HIS A 411 9.03 1.69 1.60
N GLY A 412 9.46 2.48 0.63
CA GLY A 412 9.67 3.91 0.78
C GLY A 412 9.99 4.56 -0.57
N PHE A 413 9.53 5.78 -0.80
CA PHE A 413 9.72 6.46 -2.08
C PHE A 413 9.64 7.99 -1.97
N VAL A 414 10.35 8.66 -2.87
CA VAL A 414 10.07 10.03 -3.30
C VAL A 414 10.07 10.05 -4.81
N LYS A 415 8.92 10.37 -5.41
CA LYS A 415 8.76 10.42 -6.87
C LYS A 415 7.71 11.46 -7.26
N GLY A 416 8.16 12.57 -7.85
CA GLY A 416 7.27 13.69 -8.15
C GLY A 416 6.60 14.24 -6.89
N GLU A 417 5.26 14.25 -6.85
CA GLU A 417 4.48 14.70 -5.68
C GLU A 417 4.24 13.60 -4.62
N HIS A 418 4.65 12.36 -4.91
CA HIS A 418 4.43 11.21 -4.05
C HIS A 418 5.61 11.01 -3.10
N VAL A 419 5.32 10.97 -1.81
CA VAL A 419 6.32 10.85 -0.74
C VAL A 419 5.85 9.81 0.26
N PHE A 420 6.71 8.84 0.56
CA PHE A 420 6.59 7.96 1.70
C PHE A 420 7.99 7.67 2.23
N LEU A 421 8.38 8.43 3.26
CA LEU A 421 9.67 8.35 3.92
C LEU A 421 9.45 7.92 5.37
N PRO A 422 9.31 6.62 5.63
CA PRO A 422 9.14 6.12 6.98
C PRO A 422 10.46 6.21 7.76
N ALA A 423 10.42 6.68 9.01
CA ALA A 423 11.60 6.92 9.83
C ALA A 423 12.51 5.69 9.96
N HIS A 424 11.91 4.49 10.08
CA HIS A 424 12.64 3.23 10.24
C HIS A 424 13.52 2.86 9.03
N LEU A 425 13.31 3.50 7.87
CA LEU A 425 14.18 3.32 6.71
C LEU A 425 15.40 4.24 6.72
N ALA A 426 15.64 5.00 7.79
CA ALA A 426 16.77 5.90 7.96
C ALA A 426 16.94 6.87 6.78
N TRP A 427 15.85 7.55 6.40
CA TRP A 427 15.89 8.65 5.43
C TRP A 427 16.61 9.89 5.95
N TYR A 428 16.80 9.95 7.28
CA TYR A 428 17.73 10.81 7.99
C TYR A 428 18.63 9.96 8.90
N PRO A 429 19.78 10.49 9.36
CA PRO A 429 20.70 9.75 10.21
C PRO A 429 20.04 9.40 11.54
N LEU A 430 19.85 8.10 11.80
CA LEU A 430 19.36 7.59 13.07
C LEU A 430 20.54 7.31 14.01
N PRO A 431 20.41 7.50 15.33
CA PRO A 431 21.49 7.21 16.27
C PRO A 431 21.68 5.70 16.45
N GLY A 432 22.93 5.28 16.58
CA GLY A 432 23.32 3.88 16.77
C GLY A 432 23.34 3.04 15.49
N LYS A 433 23.74 1.78 15.64
CA LYS A 433 23.74 0.77 14.57
C LYS A 433 22.39 0.03 14.54
N GLN A 434 21.44 0.56 13.77
CA GLN A 434 20.11 0.00 13.61
C GLN A 434 20.03 -0.80 12.30
N PRO A 435 19.82 -2.12 12.35
CA PRO A 435 19.66 -2.89 11.12
C PRO A 435 18.31 -2.53 10.47
N ILE A 436 18.34 -2.07 9.23
CA ILE A 436 17.12 -1.70 8.48
C ILE A 436 16.52 -2.95 7.80
N PHE A 437 17.37 -3.89 7.37
CA PHE A 437 16.97 -5.03 6.54
C PHE A 437 17.50 -6.37 7.09
N GLU A 438 16.55 -7.29 7.24
CA GLU A 438 16.60 -8.73 7.41
C GLU A 438 16.92 -9.52 6.14
N ARG A 439 17.97 -10.34 6.07
CA ARG A 439 17.99 -11.46 5.11
C ARG A 439 17.19 -12.63 5.68
N SER A 440 16.23 -13.16 4.92
CA SER A 440 15.46 -14.33 5.35
C SER A 440 16.39 -15.54 5.57
N PRO A 441 16.33 -16.22 6.74
CA PRO A 441 17.14 -17.42 7.00
C PRO A 441 16.61 -18.69 6.31
N LEU A 442 15.41 -18.63 5.71
CA LEU A 442 14.79 -19.80 5.08
C LEU A 442 15.39 -20.04 3.68
N PRO A 443 15.83 -21.28 3.35
CA PRO A 443 16.45 -21.61 2.06
C PRO A 443 15.57 -21.30 0.83
N ASP A 444 14.24 -21.39 0.99
CA ASP A 444 13.29 -21.10 -0.07
C ASP A 444 13.02 -19.58 -0.25
N ASP A 445 13.47 -18.74 0.69
CA ASP A 445 13.27 -17.29 0.75
C ASP A 445 14.57 -16.48 0.63
N GLU A 446 15.68 -17.08 0.18
CA GLU A 446 16.98 -16.40 0.03
C GLU A 446 16.94 -15.15 -0.87
N ARG A 447 15.86 -14.95 -1.64
CA ARG A 447 15.62 -13.79 -2.51
C ARG A 447 14.85 -12.66 -1.84
N LEU A 448 14.34 -12.88 -0.63
CA LEU A 448 13.60 -11.90 0.13
C LEU A 448 14.53 -11.22 1.13
N PHE A 449 14.48 -9.90 1.14
CA PHE A 449 14.81 -9.16 2.35
C PHE A 449 13.49 -8.81 3.04
N ARG A 450 13.50 -8.88 4.36
CA ARG A 450 12.43 -8.36 5.19
C ARG A 450 12.91 -7.04 5.77
N ILE A 451 12.08 -6.01 5.81
CA ILE A 451 12.41 -4.85 6.62
C ILE A 451 12.35 -5.28 8.07
N ILE A 452 13.39 -4.96 8.84
CA ILE A 452 13.33 -5.10 10.29
C ILE A 452 12.46 -3.94 10.79
N GLY A 453 11.15 -4.11 10.62
CA GLY A 453 10.16 -3.39 11.40
C GLY A 453 10.18 -3.91 12.83
N ARG A 454 9.49 -3.16 13.69
CA ARG A 454 9.21 -3.29 15.14
C ARG A 454 9.16 -4.70 15.79
N GLN A 455 9.13 -5.79 15.03
CA GLN A 455 8.57 -7.07 15.49
C GLN A 455 9.57 -8.21 15.76
N ARG A 456 10.82 -8.22 15.29
CA ARG A 456 11.66 -9.42 15.49
C ARG A 456 12.18 -9.61 16.92
N TYR A 457 12.19 -8.56 17.74
CA TYR A 457 12.63 -8.67 19.14
C TYR A 457 11.67 -9.47 20.04
N TYR A 458 10.47 -9.83 19.58
CA TYR A 458 9.48 -10.52 20.41
C TYR A 458 9.53 -12.06 20.34
N LEU A 459 10.23 -12.66 19.38
CA LEU A 459 10.06 -14.09 19.06
C LEU A 459 11.22 -15.04 19.40
N GLN A 460 12.36 -14.55 19.91
CA GLN A 460 13.54 -15.41 20.13
C GLN A 460 14.25 -15.20 21.47
N ALA A 461 13.55 -15.46 22.58
CA ALA A 461 14.21 -15.74 23.86
C ALA A 461 13.55 -16.95 24.53
N PRO A 462 14.07 -18.17 24.34
CA PRO A 462 13.49 -19.38 24.95
C PRO A 462 13.64 -19.45 26.47
N ASP A 463 14.56 -18.70 27.08
CA ASP A 463 14.92 -18.88 28.50
C ASP A 463 15.24 -17.59 29.28
N THR A 464 15.11 -16.40 28.67
CA THR A 464 15.32 -15.13 29.37
C THR A 464 14.01 -14.38 29.46
N ARG A 465 13.50 -14.26 30.71
CA ARG A 465 12.43 -13.34 31.12
C ARG A 465 12.80 -11.85 30.96
N VAL A 466 13.74 -11.52 30.08
CA VAL A 466 14.03 -10.16 29.70
C VAL A 466 13.06 -9.85 28.57
N ILE A 467 11.88 -9.42 28.99
CA ILE A 467 10.91 -8.77 28.12
C ILE A 467 11.62 -7.52 27.60
N ALA A 468 12.26 -7.61 26.43
CA ALA A 468 12.68 -6.47 25.65
C ALA A 468 11.39 -5.75 25.28
N SER A 469 10.99 -4.86 26.17
CA SER A 469 9.65 -4.32 26.26
C SER A 469 9.50 -3.01 25.50
N ASP A 470 10.48 -2.72 24.66
CA ASP A 470 10.37 -1.72 23.62
C ASP A 470 10.50 -2.48 22.30
N GLY A 471 9.40 -2.60 21.56
CA GLY A 471 9.44 -2.86 20.11
C GLY A 471 10.11 -1.71 19.34
N PHE A 472 10.51 -0.65 20.06
CA PHE A 472 11.48 0.33 19.65
C PHE A 472 12.86 -0.10 20.14
N TYR A 473 13.90 0.07 19.32
CA TYR A 473 15.28 -0.06 19.78
C TYR A 473 15.46 0.72 21.10
N PRO A 474 15.63 0.05 22.27
CA PRO A 474 15.73 0.76 23.54
C PRO A 474 16.97 1.66 23.49
N GLY A 475 16.77 2.97 23.68
CA GLY A 475 17.85 3.97 23.65
C GLY A 475 17.71 5.11 22.64
N VAL A 476 16.62 5.19 21.85
CA VAL A 476 16.34 6.40 21.06
C VAL A 476 15.64 7.42 21.95
N SER A 477 16.35 8.46 22.38
CA SER A 477 15.75 9.56 23.11
C SER A 477 14.89 10.41 22.18
N ALA A 478 13.78 10.92 22.73
CA ALA A 478 12.93 11.83 21.99
C ALA A 478 13.60 13.21 21.82
N ALA A 479 13.70 13.66 20.58
CA ALA A 479 14.41 14.86 20.14
C ALA A 479 13.43 15.90 19.57
N GLY A 480 13.83 17.18 19.58
CA GLY A 480 13.14 18.21 18.80
C GLY A 480 13.50 18.12 17.31
N PHE A 481 12.56 18.37 16.41
CA PHE A 481 12.82 18.39 14.95
C PHE A 481 12.40 19.72 14.34
N THR A 482 13.28 20.26 13.52
CA THR A 482 12.99 21.33 12.57
C THR A 482 13.19 20.78 11.17
N ILE A 483 12.13 20.67 10.38
CA ILE A 483 12.18 20.06 9.05
C ILE A 483 11.75 21.09 8.02
N THR A 484 12.62 21.38 7.06
CA THR A 484 12.35 22.30 5.95
C THR A 484 12.43 21.55 4.64
N LEU A 485 11.32 21.46 3.93
CA LEU A 485 11.18 20.81 2.64
C LEU A 485 11.10 21.86 1.52
N ARG A 486 11.89 21.69 0.46
CA ARG A 486 11.94 22.57 -0.72
C ARG A 486 11.76 21.79 -2.01
N GLY A 487 10.99 22.33 -2.95
CA GLY A 487 10.82 21.76 -4.28
C GLY A 487 9.77 20.66 -4.41
N PHE A 488 9.12 20.28 -3.29
CA PHE A 488 8.00 19.34 -3.28
C PHE A 488 6.75 20.00 -3.86
N LYS A 489 6.16 19.37 -4.89
CA LYS A 489 4.97 19.90 -5.58
C LYS A 489 3.67 19.66 -4.83
N GLY A 490 3.60 18.55 -4.09
CA GLY A 490 2.44 18.18 -3.28
C GLY A 490 2.63 18.57 -1.82
N ASP A 491 1.52 18.65 -1.09
CA ASP A 491 1.56 18.83 0.36
C ASP A 491 2.14 17.56 1.00
N VAL A 492 3.10 17.76 1.91
CA VAL A 492 3.70 16.70 2.71
C VAL A 492 3.17 16.82 4.14
N TYR A 493 3.05 15.68 4.79
CA TYR A 493 2.53 15.51 6.14
C TYR A 493 3.56 14.75 6.96
N THR A 494 3.61 15.06 8.25
CA THR A 494 4.45 14.39 9.23
C THR A 494 3.60 13.51 10.13
N THR A 495 4.14 12.35 10.49
CA THR A 495 3.55 11.48 11.51
C THR A 495 3.77 11.98 12.94
N ALA A 496 4.81 12.79 13.17
CA ALA A 496 5.05 13.44 14.45
C ALA A 496 4.14 14.66 14.64
N ALA A 497 3.73 14.92 15.89
CA ALA A 497 2.84 16.04 16.21
C ALA A 497 3.56 17.39 16.06
N ALA A 498 3.37 18.04 14.90
CA ALA A 498 3.92 19.36 14.64
C ALA A 498 3.21 20.44 15.47
N LYS A 499 4.00 21.27 16.17
CA LYS A 499 3.53 22.45 16.89
C LYS A 499 3.27 23.60 15.93
N GLU A 500 4.11 23.72 14.91
CA GLU A 500 3.95 24.68 13.82
C GLU A 500 4.15 23.96 12.49
N SER A 501 3.24 24.22 11.55
CA SER A 501 3.36 23.79 10.16
C SER A 501 3.09 24.98 9.25
N VAL A 502 4.05 25.31 8.39
CA VAL A 502 3.92 26.39 7.41
C VAL A 502 4.08 25.81 6.03
N ARG A 503 3.08 25.99 5.16
CA ARG A 503 3.09 25.55 3.77
C ARG A 503 2.99 26.77 2.85
N ASP A 504 4.10 27.16 2.24
CA ASP A 504 4.14 28.16 1.20
C ASP A 504 4.12 27.47 -0.18
N ARG A 505 2.91 27.36 -0.74
CA ARG A 505 2.68 26.77 -2.05
C ARG A 505 3.28 27.59 -3.20
N HIS A 506 3.58 28.87 -3.01
CA HIS A 506 4.15 29.70 -4.08
C HIS A 506 5.65 29.42 -4.23
N ASN A 507 6.33 29.18 -3.12
CA ASN A 507 7.76 28.88 -3.10
C ASN A 507 8.08 27.38 -3.00
N ASN A 508 7.08 26.50 -3.02
CA ASN A 508 7.21 25.05 -2.76
C ASN A 508 8.04 24.79 -1.49
N LEU A 509 7.76 25.56 -0.43
CA LEU A 509 8.46 25.50 0.83
C LEU A 509 7.48 25.01 1.90
N GLN A 510 7.85 23.95 2.61
CA GLN A 510 7.09 23.45 3.75
C GLN A 510 8.00 23.35 4.96
N HIS A 511 7.53 23.77 6.11
CA HIS A 511 8.29 23.81 7.35
C HIS A 511 7.49 23.16 8.48
N PHE A 512 8.13 22.29 9.24
CA PHE A 512 7.57 21.62 10.41
C PHE A 512 8.47 21.84 11.61
N TYR A 513 7.89 22.33 12.70
CA TYR A 513 8.53 22.38 14.01
C TYR A 513 7.85 21.39 14.95
N ILE A 514 8.61 20.42 15.43
CA ILE A 514 8.18 19.34 16.31
C ILE A 514 9.00 19.46 17.60
N GLU A 515 8.33 19.69 18.72
CA GLU A 515 9.00 19.97 19.99
C GLU A 515 9.73 18.73 20.55
N LYS A 516 9.11 17.55 20.43
CA LYS A 516 9.66 16.30 20.94
C LYS A 516 9.01 15.11 20.22
N ALA A 517 9.81 14.31 19.53
CA ALA A 517 9.41 13.06 18.92
C ALA A 517 10.58 12.06 18.95
N GLU A 518 10.31 10.76 18.98
CA GLU A 518 11.39 9.75 18.86
C GLU A 518 11.83 9.62 17.40
N ARG A 519 10.86 9.75 16.48
CA ARG A 519 11.02 9.51 15.06
C ARG A 519 10.08 10.38 14.27
N VAL A 520 10.43 10.66 13.02
CA VAL A 520 9.59 11.42 12.09
C VAL A 520 9.51 10.73 10.74
N SER A 521 8.29 10.50 10.29
CA SER A 521 8.00 9.96 8.96
C SER A 521 7.27 11.00 8.13
N LEU A 522 7.57 11.02 6.83
CA LEU A 522 6.94 11.95 5.89
C LEU A 522 6.04 11.19 4.90
N ILE A 523 4.84 11.71 4.71
CA ILE A 523 3.80 11.13 3.85
C ILE A 523 3.27 12.23 2.93
N GLY A 524 3.16 11.95 1.64
CA GLY A 524 2.66 12.89 0.64
C GLY A 524 2.18 12.18 -0.62
N GLY A 525 1.33 12.84 -1.38
CA GLY A 525 0.71 12.28 -2.58
C GLY A 525 -0.61 12.98 -2.87
N HIS A 526 -1.49 12.28 -3.57
CA HIS A 526 -2.84 12.78 -3.85
C HIS A 526 -3.75 12.55 -2.64
N VAL A 527 -3.53 13.36 -1.60
CA VAL A 527 -4.25 13.28 -0.32
C VAL A 527 -4.86 14.62 0.06
N THR A 528 -5.96 14.56 0.78
CA THR A 528 -6.69 15.71 1.32
C THR A 528 -6.70 15.66 2.84
N GLU A 529 -6.61 16.84 3.45
CA GLU A 529 -6.72 17.04 4.88
C GLU A 529 -8.19 17.38 5.21
N ILE A 530 -8.84 16.53 6.00
CA ILE A 530 -10.24 16.65 6.37
C ILE A 530 -10.30 16.88 7.88
N GLY A 531 -10.83 18.04 8.27
CA GLY A 531 -11.02 18.40 9.67
C GLY A 531 -12.42 18.97 9.89
N THR A 532 -12.97 18.72 11.06
CA THR A 532 -14.28 19.23 11.51
C THR A 532 -14.15 20.52 12.35
N GLY A 533 -12.93 21.04 12.52
CA GLY A 533 -12.63 22.10 13.50
C GLY A 533 -12.52 21.59 14.95
N GLY A 534 -12.67 20.27 15.16
CA GLY A 534 -12.45 19.58 16.43
C GLY A 534 -10.98 19.21 16.69
N ALA A 535 -10.76 18.21 17.55
CA ALA A 535 -9.43 17.77 17.96
C ALA A 535 -8.67 16.93 16.92
N TYR A 536 -9.38 16.38 15.93
CA TYR A 536 -8.85 15.48 14.92
C TYR A 536 -8.79 16.09 13.53
N THR A 537 -7.74 15.71 12.83
CA THR A 537 -7.55 15.92 11.41
C THR A 537 -7.25 14.57 10.79
N VAL A 538 -7.97 14.22 9.72
CA VAL A 538 -7.71 12.99 8.96
C VAL A 538 -7.09 13.36 7.63
N VAL A 539 -5.96 12.75 7.31
CA VAL A 539 -5.37 12.78 5.97
C VAL A 539 -5.83 11.52 5.25
N SER A 540 -6.56 11.69 4.15
CA SER A 540 -7.10 10.58 3.37
C SER A 540 -7.06 10.86 1.87
N SER A 541 -7.49 9.90 1.07
CA SER A 541 -7.73 10.10 -0.35
C SER A 541 -9.00 10.93 -0.58
N PRO A 542 -9.00 11.87 -1.55
CA PRO A 542 -10.21 12.64 -1.90
C PRO A 542 -11.38 11.76 -2.38
N LEU A 543 -11.09 10.52 -2.77
CA LEU A 543 -12.09 9.55 -3.19
C LEU A 543 -12.91 8.96 -2.02
N TYR A 544 -12.49 9.22 -0.77
CA TYR A 544 -13.13 8.71 0.46
C TYR A 544 -13.70 9.79 1.37
N ASP A 545 -13.73 11.06 0.96
CA ASP A 545 -14.16 12.18 1.81
C ASP A 545 -15.48 11.90 2.56
N GLY A 546 -16.46 11.28 1.89
CA GLY A 546 -17.75 10.95 2.50
C GLY A 546 -17.66 9.95 3.66
N HIS A 547 -16.84 8.92 3.53
CA HIS A 547 -16.62 7.93 4.58
C HIS A 547 -15.83 8.52 5.74
N VAL A 548 -14.78 9.30 5.44
CA VAL A 548 -13.92 9.93 6.45
C VAL A 548 -14.68 10.94 7.30
N ASN A 549 -15.57 11.74 6.71
CA ASN A 549 -16.42 12.66 7.46
C ASN A 549 -17.33 11.93 8.46
N LEU A 550 -17.88 10.78 8.06
CA LEU A 550 -18.70 9.97 8.96
C LEU A 550 -17.85 9.30 10.05
N PHE A 551 -16.65 8.82 9.70
CA PHE A 551 -15.68 8.30 10.67
C PHE A 551 -15.28 9.36 11.70
N LEU A 552 -14.99 10.60 11.27
CA LEU A 552 -14.70 11.73 12.14
C LEU A 552 -15.87 12.04 13.08
N LYS A 553 -17.09 12.04 12.56
CA LYS A 553 -18.29 12.24 13.38
C LYS A 553 -18.47 11.16 14.44
N ASP A 554 -18.24 9.89 14.08
CA ASP A 554 -18.33 8.78 15.01
C ASP A 554 -17.23 8.87 16.09
N MET A 555 -16.02 9.31 15.72
CA MET A 555 -14.92 9.62 16.65
C MET A 555 -15.27 10.74 17.62
N GLU A 556 -15.83 11.85 17.13
CA GLU A 556 -16.28 12.98 17.97
C GLU A 556 -17.40 12.57 18.93
N GLN A 557 -18.38 11.79 18.45
CA GLN A 557 -19.44 11.27 19.31
C GLN A 557 -18.88 10.42 20.44
N MET A 558 -17.87 9.61 20.12
CA MET A 558 -17.23 8.74 21.10
C MET A 558 -16.39 9.51 22.12
N GLU A 559 -15.59 10.49 21.67
CA GLU A 559 -14.86 11.38 22.56
C GLU A 559 -15.82 12.15 23.49
N ALA A 560 -16.93 12.65 22.95
CA ALA A 560 -17.96 13.32 23.73
C ALA A 560 -18.56 12.40 24.79
N TYR A 561 -18.77 11.11 24.50
CA TYR A 561 -19.25 10.13 25.46
C TYR A 561 -18.26 9.90 26.61
N PHE A 562 -16.98 9.66 26.30
CA PHE A 562 -15.97 9.39 27.33
C PHE A 562 -15.61 10.62 28.15
N SER A 563 -15.62 11.80 27.54
CA SER A 563 -15.34 13.08 28.22
C SER A 563 -16.39 13.46 29.27
N GLN A 564 -17.58 12.84 29.25
CA GLN A 564 -18.61 13.08 30.26
C GLN A 564 -18.26 12.52 31.64
N TRP A 565 -17.40 11.49 31.71
CA TRP A 565 -17.15 10.76 32.96
C TRP A 565 -15.68 10.41 33.21
N LEU A 566 -14.79 10.65 32.24
CA LEU A 566 -13.35 10.62 32.46
C LEU A 566 -12.83 12.04 32.77
N GLU A 567 -12.10 12.21 33.86
CA GLU A 567 -11.63 13.53 34.35
C GLU A 567 -10.76 14.29 33.33
N LYS A 568 -10.07 13.59 32.42
CA LYS A 568 -9.25 14.21 31.37
C LYS A 568 -8.92 13.22 30.25
N MET A 569 -9.67 13.27 29.15
CA MET A 569 -9.23 12.62 27.91
C MET A 569 -7.97 13.33 27.40
N PRO A 570 -6.83 12.65 27.17
CA PRO A 570 -5.66 13.26 26.59
C PRO A 570 -6.02 13.68 25.17
N ALA A 571 -5.53 14.86 24.77
CA ALA A 571 -5.63 15.29 23.38
C ALA A 571 -5.01 14.18 22.50
N VAL A 572 -5.83 13.59 21.65
CA VAL A 572 -5.40 12.54 20.73
C VAL A 572 -4.42 13.14 19.73
N SER A 573 -3.62 12.30 19.09
CA SER A 573 -2.84 12.72 17.93
C SER A 573 -3.74 13.51 16.97
N ARG A 574 -3.30 14.72 16.62
CA ARG A 574 -4.08 15.62 15.76
C ARG A 574 -4.24 15.05 14.36
N THR A 575 -3.37 14.13 13.94
CA THR A 575 -3.34 13.60 12.57
C THR A 575 -3.56 12.09 12.54
N ILE A 576 -4.61 11.68 11.84
CA ILE A 576 -4.94 10.30 11.51
C ILE A 576 -4.71 10.11 10.01
N PHE A 577 -3.91 9.13 9.60
CA PHE A 577 -3.73 8.77 8.19
C PHE A 577 -4.68 7.64 7.84
N HIS A 578 -5.75 7.94 7.11
CA HIS A 578 -6.69 6.95 6.59
C HIS A 578 -6.36 6.72 5.11
N LEU A 579 -5.43 5.81 4.82
CA LEU A 579 -4.85 5.58 3.49
C LEU A 579 -4.72 4.07 3.19
N PRO A 580 -4.63 3.66 1.91
CA PRO A 580 -4.49 2.25 1.53
C PRO A 580 -3.01 1.81 1.64
N PHE A 581 -2.63 1.21 2.75
CA PHE A 581 -1.22 0.85 3.02
C PHE A 581 -0.80 -0.56 2.58
N ASP A 582 -1.67 -1.42 2.03
CA ASP A 582 -1.39 -2.86 1.81
C ASP A 582 -0.32 -3.18 0.76
N SER A 583 -0.04 -2.22 -0.11
CA SER A 583 1.01 -2.30 -1.13
C SER A 583 2.24 -1.45 -0.78
N ILE A 584 2.23 -0.87 0.42
CA ILE A 584 3.33 -0.09 0.97
C ILE A 584 3.89 -0.89 2.15
N GLY A 585 5.21 -0.88 2.32
CA GLY A 585 5.95 -1.72 3.28
C GLY A 585 5.64 -1.51 4.76
N VAL A 586 4.49 -0.91 5.10
CA VAL A 586 3.90 -0.95 6.44
C VAL A 586 3.43 -2.39 6.66
N GLU A 587 4.22 -3.18 7.39
CA GLU A 587 4.09 -4.64 7.53
C GLU A 587 2.64 -5.15 7.49
N ARG A 588 2.35 -6.12 6.60
CA ARG A 588 1.04 -6.79 6.52
C ARG A 588 0.82 -7.69 7.73
N TYR A 589 0.42 -7.12 8.85
CA TYR A 589 -0.09 -7.92 9.97
C TYR A 589 -1.57 -8.16 9.81
N ALA A 590 -1.95 -9.43 9.90
CA ALA A 590 -3.32 -9.89 9.90
C ALA A 590 -4.08 -9.23 11.06
N GLY A 591 -4.90 -8.23 10.71
CA GLY A 591 -6.07 -7.83 11.48
C GLY A 591 -5.96 -6.58 12.36
N THR A 592 -4.85 -5.83 12.40
CA THR A 592 -4.86 -4.50 13.05
C THR A 592 -5.33 -3.44 12.06
N ILE A 593 -6.48 -2.85 12.36
CA ILE A 593 -7.06 -1.73 11.62
C ILE A 593 -6.15 -0.50 11.74
N ILE A 594 -5.39 -0.41 12.85
CA ILE A 594 -4.69 0.81 13.23
C ILE A 594 -3.28 0.51 13.72
N LYS A 595 -2.32 1.19 13.12
CA LYS A 595 -0.93 1.19 13.58
C LYS A 595 -0.55 2.58 14.01
N ALA A 596 0.13 2.68 15.12
CA ALA A 596 0.85 3.90 15.39
C ALA A 596 2.16 3.91 14.61
N MET A 597 2.36 5.00 13.89
CA MET A 597 3.62 5.34 13.27
C MET A 597 4.06 6.64 13.91
N ASP A 598 5.07 6.56 14.78
CA ASP A 598 5.52 7.70 15.59
C ASP A 598 4.36 8.23 16.46
N ASP A 599 3.95 9.50 16.31
CA ASP A 599 2.80 10.07 17.03
C ASP A 599 1.46 9.96 16.28
N ALA A 600 1.44 9.47 15.05
CA ALA A 600 0.24 9.42 14.22
C ALA A 600 -0.43 8.05 14.22
N LEU A 601 -1.74 8.06 14.00
CA LEU A 601 -2.52 6.83 13.84
C LEU A 601 -2.73 6.59 12.37
N ILE A 602 -2.28 5.43 11.90
CA ILE A 602 -2.55 4.94 10.55
C ILE A 602 -3.78 4.06 10.63
N VAL A 603 -4.87 4.46 10.02
CA VAL A 603 -6.07 3.64 9.82
C VAL A 603 -6.02 3.07 8.41
N ARG A 604 -6.09 1.74 8.32
CA ARG A 604 -6.02 1.02 7.04
C ARG A 604 -7.38 1.07 6.34
N GLU A 605 -7.40 1.54 5.10
CA GLU A 605 -8.64 1.65 4.30
C GLU A 605 -9.25 0.31 3.91
N ASP A 606 -8.42 -0.72 3.74
CA ASP A 606 -8.80 -1.92 3.02
C ASP A 606 -9.38 -3.03 3.91
N THR A 607 -9.61 -2.79 5.22
CA THR A 607 -9.83 -3.86 6.21
C THR A 607 -11.07 -4.68 5.89
N GLY A 608 -10.91 -5.66 5.02
CA GLY A 608 -11.82 -6.75 4.73
C GLY A 608 -11.85 -7.74 5.89
N LEU A 609 -11.96 -7.23 7.11
CA LEU A 609 -12.34 -8.01 8.28
C LEU A 609 -13.81 -8.37 8.10
N TYR A 610 -13.96 -9.50 7.43
CA TYR A 610 -15.04 -10.48 7.41
C TYR A 610 -16.49 -10.01 7.65
N SER A 611 -17.32 -10.43 6.70
CA SER A 611 -18.75 -10.73 6.80
C SER A 611 -19.78 -9.72 7.32
N ILE A 612 -19.46 -8.48 7.67
CA ILE A 612 -20.53 -7.66 8.29
C ILE A 612 -21.49 -7.06 7.27
N HIS A 613 -22.78 -7.30 7.46
CA HIS A 613 -23.87 -6.96 6.55
C HIS A 613 -24.29 -5.46 6.52
N ASP A 614 -23.58 -4.54 7.20
CA ASP A 614 -23.99 -3.13 7.33
C ASP A 614 -22.78 -2.15 7.27
N GLU A 615 -22.83 -1.17 6.37
CA GLU A 615 -21.81 -0.10 6.23
C GLU A 615 -21.72 0.77 7.49
N ARG A 616 -22.86 1.06 8.15
CA ARG A 616 -22.87 1.77 9.43
C ARG A 616 -22.13 0.98 10.49
N TYR A 617 -22.25 -0.35 10.45
CA TYR A 617 -21.53 -1.21 11.37
C TYR A 617 -20.02 -1.17 11.13
N ALA A 618 -19.57 -1.36 9.89
CA ALA A 618 -18.13 -1.38 9.58
C ALA A 618 -17.46 -0.07 10.01
N ARG A 619 -18.14 1.04 9.76
CA ARG A 619 -17.70 2.38 10.17
C ARG A 619 -17.66 2.58 11.68
N ASN A 620 -18.72 2.20 12.41
CA ASN A 620 -18.75 2.27 13.87
C ASN A 620 -17.65 1.38 14.49
N ARG A 621 -17.42 0.19 13.93
CA ARG A 621 -16.34 -0.71 14.34
C ARG A 621 -14.98 -0.06 14.10
N HIS A 622 -14.76 0.60 12.96
CA HIS A 622 -13.50 1.32 12.68
C HIS A 622 -13.28 2.47 13.64
N ALA A 623 -14.31 3.30 13.89
CA ALA A 623 -14.23 4.39 14.86
C ALA A 623 -13.97 3.88 16.28
N ALA A 624 -14.59 2.76 16.65
CA ALA A 624 -14.43 2.21 17.98
C ALA A 624 -13.12 1.44 18.18
N LEU A 625 -12.62 0.76 17.16
CA LEU A 625 -11.27 0.21 17.16
C LEU A 625 -10.23 1.33 17.12
N ALA A 626 -10.49 2.42 16.39
CA ALA A 626 -9.69 3.64 16.48
C ALA A 626 -9.63 4.18 17.88
N LEU A 627 -10.76 4.33 18.56
CA LEU A 627 -10.69 4.84 19.90
C LEU A 627 -10.13 3.82 20.89
N LYS A 628 -10.43 2.52 20.76
CA LYS A 628 -9.78 1.47 21.56
C LYS A 628 -8.28 1.58 21.41
N ASP A 629 -7.78 1.66 20.18
CA ASP A 629 -6.36 1.77 19.89
C ASP A 629 -5.79 3.14 20.30
N ILE A 630 -6.57 4.23 20.30
CA ILE A 630 -6.16 5.54 20.85
C ILE A 630 -6.00 5.50 22.36
N ILE A 631 -7.03 4.99 23.05
CA ILE A 631 -7.06 4.80 24.50
C ILE A 631 -5.89 3.89 24.88
N TYR A 632 -5.73 2.78 24.17
CA TYR A 632 -4.65 1.82 24.37
C TYR A 632 -3.28 2.42 24.06
N PHE A 633 -3.07 2.99 22.88
CA PHE A 633 -1.81 3.60 22.45
C PHE A 633 -1.32 4.65 23.45
N ARG A 634 -2.22 5.47 24.02
CA ARG A 634 -1.86 6.48 25.02
C ARG A 634 -1.66 5.90 26.43
N LEU A 635 -2.46 4.92 26.85
CA LEU A 635 -2.31 4.28 28.17
C LEU A 635 -1.07 3.37 28.24
N PHE A 636 -0.62 2.84 27.10
CA PHE A 636 0.51 1.89 26.99
C PHE A 636 1.66 2.41 26.12
N LYS A 637 1.76 3.73 25.90
CA LYS A 637 2.85 4.41 25.14
C LYS A 637 3.21 3.72 23.81
N GLY A 638 2.20 3.21 23.11
CA GLY A 638 2.35 2.72 21.76
C GLY A 638 2.86 1.31 21.54
N LEU A 639 2.77 0.46 22.55
CA LEU A 639 3.10 -0.96 22.43
C LEU A 639 2.00 -1.69 21.64
N ASP A 640 2.40 -2.54 20.69
CA ASP A 640 1.48 -3.30 19.82
C ASP A 640 1.05 -4.60 20.54
N PHE A 641 -0.27 -4.78 20.68
CA PHE A 641 -0.90 -5.74 21.58
C PHE A 641 -0.74 -7.23 21.16
N ARG A 642 -0.41 -7.54 19.90
CA ARG A 642 -0.57 -8.93 19.42
C ARG A 642 0.60 -9.87 19.68
N GLY A 643 1.70 -9.37 20.23
CA GLY A 643 2.86 -10.18 20.60
C GLY A 643 2.80 -10.66 22.05
N TYR A 644 1.92 -11.62 22.37
CA TYR A 644 2.11 -12.62 23.44
C TYR A 644 2.64 -12.19 24.82
N VAL A 645 2.46 -10.94 25.26
CA VAL A 645 2.60 -10.61 26.69
C VAL A 645 1.28 -10.91 27.39
N GLN A 646 0.81 -12.16 27.28
CA GLN A 646 0.15 -12.80 28.42
C GLN A 646 1.23 -12.98 29.48
N SER A 647 1.64 -11.87 30.11
CA SER A 647 2.18 -12.02 31.44
C SER A 647 0.97 -12.24 32.32
N ASP A 648 0.96 -13.32 33.11
CA ASP A 648 -0.05 -13.60 34.14
C ASP A 648 -0.22 -12.45 35.17
N GLN A 649 0.52 -11.36 34.99
CA GLN A 649 0.66 -10.23 35.89
C GLN A 649 -0.24 -9.05 35.51
N THR A 650 -0.82 -8.98 34.29
CA THR A 650 -1.68 -7.85 33.93
C THR A 650 -2.96 -8.18 33.14
N ILE A 651 -4.05 -7.52 33.55
CA ILE A 651 -5.40 -7.57 32.93
C ILE A 651 -5.76 -6.26 32.21
N ALA A 652 -4.78 -5.40 31.95
CA ALA A 652 -4.97 -4.13 31.27
C ALA A 652 -5.66 -4.26 29.88
N PRO A 653 -5.37 -5.31 29.07
CA PRO A 653 -6.11 -5.58 27.84
C PRO A 653 -7.61 -5.80 28.04
N ALA A 654 -8.00 -6.62 29.04
CA ALA A 654 -9.41 -6.85 29.34
C ALA A 654 -10.13 -5.58 29.82
N ILE A 655 -9.42 -4.70 30.55
CA ILE A 655 -9.94 -3.38 30.91
C ILE A 655 -10.14 -2.51 29.67
N SER A 656 -9.21 -2.50 28.72
CA SER A 656 -9.36 -1.77 27.45
C SER A 656 -10.55 -2.27 26.64
N ASP A 657 -10.77 -3.59 26.61
CA ASP A 657 -11.95 -4.17 25.96
C ASP A 657 -13.25 -3.78 26.67
N ALA A 658 -13.22 -3.63 27.99
CA ALA A 658 -14.37 -3.16 28.76
C ALA A 658 -14.79 -1.72 28.42
N PHE A 659 -13.84 -0.82 28.13
CA PHE A 659 -14.16 0.53 27.61
C PHE A 659 -14.92 0.47 26.29
N TYR A 660 -14.45 -0.37 25.36
CA TYR A 660 -15.09 -0.57 24.07
C TYR A 660 -16.50 -1.16 24.23
N TYR A 661 -16.63 -2.22 25.02
CA TYR A 661 -17.90 -2.88 25.30
C TYR A 661 -18.92 -1.93 25.93
N LEU A 662 -18.49 -1.14 26.91
CA LEU A 662 -19.34 -0.15 27.58
C LEU A 662 -19.84 0.92 26.59
N TYR A 663 -19.01 1.44 25.69
CA TYR A 663 -19.45 2.41 24.70
C TYR A 663 -20.50 1.84 23.74
N LEU A 664 -20.30 0.60 23.27
CA LEU A 664 -21.28 -0.07 22.41
C LEU A 664 -22.64 -0.22 23.09
N LYS A 665 -22.67 -0.57 24.37
CA LYS A 665 -23.91 -0.76 25.14
C LYS A 665 -24.56 0.54 25.58
N ASP A 666 -23.81 1.40 26.24
CA ASP A 666 -24.33 2.61 26.87
C ASP A 666 -24.31 3.81 25.92
N GLY A 667 -23.23 4.01 25.16
CA GLY A 667 -23.06 5.14 24.25
C GLY A 667 -23.85 5.00 22.93
N LEU A 668 -23.95 3.79 22.37
CA LEU A 668 -24.70 3.51 21.14
C LEU A 668 -26.07 2.85 21.38
N HIS A 669 -26.42 2.56 22.63
CA HIS A 669 -27.68 1.91 23.02
C HIS A 669 -27.96 0.59 22.28
N LEU A 670 -26.93 -0.21 22.01
CA LEU A 670 -27.10 -1.48 21.31
C LEU A 670 -27.71 -2.53 22.22
N ASN A 671 -28.86 -3.06 21.83
CA ASN A 671 -29.45 -4.21 22.51
C ASN A 671 -28.56 -5.47 22.35
N ASN A 672 -28.81 -6.52 23.12
CA ASN A 672 -27.99 -7.73 23.09
C ASN A 672 -27.96 -8.39 21.72
N GLU A 673 -29.11 -8.49 21.04
CA GLU A 673 -29.16 -9.10 19.71
C GLU A 673 -28.39 -8.31 18.64
N ALA A 674 -28.52 -6.98 18.64
CA ALA A 674 -27.72 -6.10 17.78
C ALA A 674 -26.25 -6.24 18.14
N PHE A 675 -25.89 -6.21 19.43
CA PHE A 675 -24.51 -6.43 19.88
C PHE A 675 -23.94 -7.77 19.39
N MET A 676 -24.67 -8.88 19.53
CA MET A 676 -24.22 -10.21 19.06
C MET A 676 -24.09 -10.27 17.53
N ARG A 677 -24.95 -9.55 16.79
CA ARG A 677 -24.76 -9.37 15.34
C ARG A 677 -23.62 -8.39 15.00
N TRP A 678 -23.29 -7.51 15.94
CA TRP A 678 -22.27 -6.44 15.85
C TRP A 678 -20.90 -6.90 16.40
N VAL A 679 -20.71 -8.18 16.68
CA VAL A 679 -19.46 -8.67 17.24
C VAL A 679 -19.14 -9.99 16.56
N GLU A 680 -18.16 -9.96 15.66
CA GLU A 680 -17.55 -11.15 15.05
C GLU A 680 -16.48 -11.77 15.99
N PRO A 681 -15.98 -12.98 15.70
CA PRO A 681 -15.25 -13.90 16.61
C PRO A 681 -14.03 -13.38 17.36
N ASP A 682 -13.47 -12.21 17.06
CA ASP A 682 -12.31 -11.70 17.81
C ASP A 682 -12.69 -11.24 19.25
N LEU A 683 -13.99 -11.09 19.52
CA LEU A 683 -14.55 -10.98 20.87
C LEU A 683 -15.23 -12.30 21.31
N GLU A 684 -14.89 -13.45 20.68
CA GLU A 684 -15.20 -14.82 21.15
C GLU A 684 -15.07 -15.02 22.67
N PRO A 685 -14.17 -14.32 23.42
CA PRO A 685 -14.14 -14.42 24.87
C PRO A 685 -15.41 -13.96 25.60
N TYR A 686 -16.36 -13.31 24.93
CA TYR A 686 -17.67 -12.96 25.51
C TYR A 686 -18.80 -13.91 25.06
N GLU A 687 -18.64 -14.60 23.92
CA GLU A 687 -19.63 -15.55 23.36
C GLU A 687 -19.56 -16.94 24.03
N HIS A 688 -18.37 -17.41 24.40
CA HIS A 688 -18.16 -18.76 24.97
C HIS A 688 -17.82 -18.76 26.47
N LEU A 689 -18.15 -17.70 27.21
CA LEU A 689 -17.98 -17.70 28.67
C LEU A 689 -18.75 -18.84 29.36
N ASP A 690 -19.83 -19.30 28.74
CA ASP A 690 -20.65 -20.41 29.25
C ASP A 690 -20.25 -21.78 28.69
N GLU A 691 -19.64 -21.86 27.49
CA GLU A 691 -19.32 -23.15 26.82
C GLU A 691 -17.88 -23.64 27.03
N ARG A 692 -16.92 -22.76 27.33
CA ARG A 692 -15.56 -23.17 27.76
C ARG A 692 -15.51 -23.61 29.24
N SER A 693 -16.66 -23.91 29.85
CA SER A 693 -16.79 -24.36 31.25
C SER A 693 -16.23 -25.76 31.54
N GLY A 694 -15.29 -26.26 30.74
CA GLY A 694 -14.45 -27.39 31.12
C GLY A 694 -13.29 -26.87 31.96
N ASN A 695 -13.38 -27.03 33.28
CA ASN A 695 -12.38 -26.90 34.38
C ASN A 695 -11.27 -25.82 34.37
N ASP A 696 -10.80 -25.28 33.23
CA ASP A 696 -9.68 -24.33 33.12
C ASP A 696 -10.11 -22.86 32.90
N ALA A 697 -11.35 -22.60 32.47
CA ALA A 697 -11.86 -21.23 32.25
C ALA A 697 -12.03 -20.39 33.54
N GLY A 698 -11.95 -21.03 34.71
CA GLY A 698 -11.97 -20.32 36.00
C GLY A 698 -10.65 -19.63 36.36
N GLN A 699 -9.58 -19.84 35.58
CA GLN A 699 -8.24 -19.34 35.88
C GLN A 699 -7.75 -18.21 34.96
N ASP A 700 -8.42 -17.93 33.84
CA ASP A 700 -8.03 -16.82 32.94
C ASP A 700 -8.48 -15.47 33.53
N PRO A 701 -7.54 -14.60 33.96
CA PRO A 701 -7.85 -13.29 34.55
C PRO A 701 -8.64 -12.38 33.61
N ASP A 702 -8.41 -12.47 32.29
CA ASP A 702 -9.06 -11.62 31.30
C ASP A 702 -10.53 -12.03 31.13
N ALA A 703 -10.82 -13.33 31.07
CA ALA A 703 -12.17 -13.85 31.00
C ALA A 703 -13.03 -13.44 32.22
N LEU A 704 -12.43 -13.40 33.42
CA LEU A 704 -13.13 -12.96 34.64
C LEU A 704 -13.52 -11.49 34.59
N VAL A 705 -12.61 -10.61 34.14
CA VAL A 705 -12.88 -9.18 33.96
C VAL A 705 -14.02 -8.98 32.97
N ARG A 706 -13.94 -9.66 31.82
CA ARG A 706 -14.96 -9.62 30.76
C ARG A 706 -16.34 -10.01 31.29
N ARG A 707 -16.47 -11.17 31.95
CA ARG A 707 -17.75 -11.64 32.51
C ARG A 707 -18.37 -10.64 33.48
N LYS A 708 -17.57 -10.15 34.43
CA LYS A 708 -18.01 -9.15 35.42
C LYS A 708 -18.56 -7.88 34.77
N VAL A 709 -17.92 -7.41 33.71
CA VAL A 709 -18.36 -6.22 32.95
C VAL A 709 -19.71 -6.46 32.28
N VAL A 710 -19.92 -7.63 31.66
CA VAL A 710 -21.22 -7.99 31.05
C VAL A 710 -22.31 -8.06 32.12
N ASP A 711 -22.06 -8.75 33.23
CA ASP A 711 -23.03 -8.94 34.30
C ASP A 711 -23.45 -7.59 34.91
N ALA A 712 -22.49 -6.70 35.17
CA ALA A 712 -22.79 -5.36 35.67
C ALA A 712 -23.70 -4.57 34.72
N LEU A 713 -23.45 -4.64 33.40
CA LEU A 713 -24.27 -3.96 32.41
C LEU A 713 -25.67 -4.57 32.29
N MET A 714 -25.80 -5.89 32.36
CA MET A 714 -27.10 -6.57 32.40
C MET A 714 -27.93 -6.21 33.64
N GLN A 715 -27.27 -5.97 34.77
CA GLN A 715 -27.89 -5.54 36.02
C GLN A 715 -28.18 -4.03 36.08
N GLY A 716 -27.83 -3.26 35.03
CA GLY A 716 -28.00 -1.80 34.99
C GLY A 716 -27.00 -1.02 35.85
N LYS A 717 -25.92 -1.65 36.35
CA LYS A 717 -24.87 -1.05 37.19
C LYS A 717 -23.84 -0.25 36.35
N THR A 718 -24.34 0.56 35.42
CA THR A 718 -23.52 1.26 34.42
C THR A 718 -22.70 2.40 35.04
N ALA A 719 -23.26 3.10 36.02
CA ALA A 719 -22.57 4.19 36.72
C ALA A 719 -21.39 3.67 37.56
N GLU A 720 -21.61 2.54 38.23
CA GLU A 720 -20.62 1.81 39.02
C GLU A 720 -19.48 1.32 38.12
N LEU A 721 -19.80 0.75 36.97
CA LEU A 721 -18.79 0.31 36.00
C LEU A 721 -17.97 1.50 35.47
N LYS A 722 -18.60 2.64 35.13
CA LYS A 722 -17.90 3.87 34.75
C LYS A 722 -16.93 4.34 35.83
N SER A 723 -17.31 4.25 37.10
CA SER A 723 -16.45 4.59 38.25
C SER A 723 -15.23 3.67 38.35
N ILE A 724 -15.40 2.36 38.18
CA ILE A 724 -14.29 1.40 38.18
C ILE A 724 -13.33 1.66 37.02
N LEU A 725 -13.87 1.80 35.80
CA LEU A 725 -13.07 2.04 34.61
C LEU A 725 -12.35 3.40 34.69
N GLY A 726 -13.02 4.44 35.19
CA GLY A 726 -12.43 5.76 35.41
C GLY A 726 -11.26 5.73 36.40
N TYR A 727 -11.34 4.92 37.45
CA TYR A 727 -10.23 4.71 38.38
C TYR A 727 -9.01 4.08 37.68
N PHE A 728 -9.21 2.99 36.93
CA PHE A 728 -8.11 2.34 36.23
C PHE A 728 -7.53 3.21 35.13
N TYR A 729 -8.37 4.00 34.46
CA TYR A 729 -7.93 5.01 33.51
C TYR A 729 -7.00 6.05 34.12
N ALA A 730 -7.41 6.68 35.23
CA ALA A 730 -6.59 7.66 35.92
C ALA A 730 -5.27 7.06 36.43
N LYS A 731 -5.30 5.81 36.90
CA LYS A 731 -4.11 5.08 37.32
C LYS A 731 -3.15 4.82 36.16
N MET A 732 -3.65 4.33 35.03
CA MET A 732 -2.84 4.11 33.83
C MET A 732 -2.28 5.42 33.28
N ALA A 733 -3.08 6.48 33.25
CA ALA A 733 -2.67 7.80 32.78
C ALA A 733 -1.60 8.47 33.69
N SER A 734 -1.54 8.11 34.97
CA SER A 734 -0.61 8.69 35.95
C SER A 734 0.67 7.87 36.17
N ALA A 735 0.78 6.68 35.57
CA ALA A 735 1.94 5.82 35.72
C ALA A 735 3.21 6.47 35.13
N LYS A 736 4.07 7.02 36.01
CA LYS A 736 5.44 7.40 35.68
C LYS A 736 6.26 6.13 35.58
N SER A 737 6.68 5.76 34.38
CA SER A 737 6.98 4.36 34.08
C SER A 737 8.49 4.13 33.96
N GLU A 738 9.09 3.51 34.99
CA GLU A 738 10.34 2.74 34.88
C GLU A 738 10.07 1.37 34.21
N THR A 739 8.80 0.93 34.18
CA THR A 739 8.30 -0.22 33.40
C THR A 739 7.41 0.26 32.26
N PRO A 740 7.46 -0.31 31.06
CA PRO A 740 6.69 0.18 29.90
C PRO A 740 5.18 -0.02 29.98
N TYR A 741 4.69 -0.86 30.90
CA TYR A 741 3.26 -1.08 31.12
C TYR A 741 2.86 -0.74 32.57
N PRO A 742 1.71 -0.06 32.78
CA PRO A 742 1.06 -0.08 34.09
C PRO A 742 0.57 -1.51 34.36
N VAL A 743 1.23 -2.21 35.28
CA VAL A 743 0.84 -3.56 35.68
C VAL A 743 -0.41 -3.47 36.55
N ILE A 744 -1.58 -3.71 35.96
CA ILE A 744 -2.84 -3.88 36.70
C ILE A 744 -3.05 -5.36 36.93
N GLY A 745 -2.87 -5.83 38.16
CA GLY A 745 -3.11 -7.22 38.52
C GLY A 745 -4.59 -7.52 38.79
N LEU A 746 -4.97 -8.79 38.64
CA LEU A 746 -6.34 -9.25 38.88
C LEU A 746 -6.85 -8.93 40.30
N LYS A 747 -5.98 -9.05 41.29
CA LYS A 747 -6.32 -8.76 42.70
C LYS A 747 -6.76 -7.31 42.89
N GLU A 748 -6.06 -6.37 42.28
CA GLU A 748 -6.42 -4.95 42.36
C GLU A 748 -7.78 -4.69 41.70
N TRP A 749 -8.03 -5.30 40.55
CA TRP A 749 -9.34 -5.25 39.92
C TRP A 749 -10.43 -5.80 40.83
N GLN A 750 -10.21 -6.95 41.46
CA GLN A 750 -11.19 -7.54 42.38
C GLN A 750 -11.45 -6.65 43.60
N GLU A 751 -10.42 -6.08 44.21
CA GLU A 751 -10.54 -5.15 45.34
C GLU A 751 -11.36 -3.91 44.94
N LYS A 752 -11.02 -3.30 43.79
CA LYS A 752 -11.76 -2.13 43.30
C LYS A 752 -13.19 -2.47 42.91
N TRP A 753 -13.39 -3.64 42.30
CA TRP A 753 -14.70 -4.15 41.94
C TRP A 753 -15.57 -4.34 43.18
N ALA A 754 -15.08 -5.03 44.21
CA ALA A 754 -15.80 -5.25 45.46
C ALA A 754 -16.12 -3.92 46.19
N GLN A 755 -15.18 -2.96 46.14
CA GLN A 755 -15.39 -1.63 46.73
C GLN A 755 -16.59 -0.90 46.11
N VAL A 756 -16.75 -0.96 44.79
CA VAL A 756 -17.74 -0.15 44.06
C VAL A 756 -19.05 -0.92 43.83
N MET A 757 -18.99 -2.21 43.54
CA MET A 757 -20.14 -3.06 43.25
C MET A 757 -20.77 -3.71 44.50
N GLY A 758 -20.11 -3.61 45.66
CA GLY A 758 -20.46 -4.34 46.88
C GLY A 758 -19.92 -5.77 46.89
N ASN A 759 -19.87 -6.39 48.08
CA ASN A 759 -19.64 -7.84 48.18
C ASN A 759 -20.90 -8.55 47.68
N GLU A 760 -20.81 -9.20 46.51
CA GLU A 760 -21.74 -10.26 46.12
C GLU A 760 -21.39 -11.57 46.83
#